data_AF-A0A1Y4GRN3-F1
#
_entry.id   AF-A0A1Y4GRN3-F1
#
_cell.length_a   1.000
_cell.length_b   1.000
_cell.length_c   1.000
_cell.angle_alpha   90.00
_cell.angle_beta   90.00
_cell.angle_gamma   90.00
#
_symmetry.space_group_name_H-M   'P 1'
#
loop_
_entity.id
_entity.type
_entity.pdbx_description
1 polymer ?
#
loop_
_entity_poly.entity_id
_entity_poly.type
_entity_poly.pdbx_seq_one_letter_code
_entity_poly.pdbx_strand_id
1 'polypeptide(L)'
;MKYIAKISIVLLALWMAIPTFAQAPKKEVRAFWLSTVWRLTWPQTTLITETGNTQQIQKQKDELTMLLDSVKAANCNTVYFQVRGRCDAMYRSSYEPWSSDLVATRGMDPGYDPLEFVVEEGHKRGIEVHAWFNPYRYESVLNQWDGTPLNYRESHPDWLLDYSGSGSILNPAMQEVRDHITAIIEEVVENYDIDGVVFDDYFYMSGTTDAMDNELYQTQNPDKLSRGDWRRQNVNKLIAQVYQMIQSTKPYVRFGISPAGVWCTDASIAEKYGVTPTPAGSGWAYNDIFCDPMAWIQEGTIDYISPQIYWTIGSSSDYTTIAAWWSEIVRMFGLHFYSSHSASSLSSAKMPSLNRSTAAQAGQLLLNGERVPAQSLSSIERTIAQENRANNYIIDGATAAFKGSELVNQIKVNRTFDETGAPGSVFYNMRKVTHTSGMLELLRSDVYKYPALVPAISWKATTDPGLVSNIAYNNGTLSWTGVNGMRYAIYAVPEGTSQATACREARYLLGLSYETSYTIPADRRTGYTYAVAIVDRYGNEYAPLFLGASVGNATAVSLTSPADGASAIGIFDFTWSSVADASYYIDVARDNAFTDLILSREVTTNSFASSYLPDLEKGTYYWRVRTRQTNCTDATSATYSFNGGPFEIESPVSGSTSVSTTPTISWTVYPGDAEYRLEINTYDDFRSMGVTLDQRYSSNSTTLSQGVLVGNTKYYARVTAYAGDIEYTSPVTYFTTEEAIPDVPVILFPTQGATVEGPTLQVRWAEEPAAKTFRIELHTDDTFSPVRNVKRQTVDAFVYETEFEGLADGVWYLRARSEYAGGETEYCNTISFTYKHTSGIDLTRREGRCQVISGNGAALVVGRQAQHIAVDVANLSGQIVAQFERENVAEGDRIALDLLPRGVYALIVTIDGQREILKLIR
;
A
#
# COMPACT_ATOMS: atom_id res chain seq x y z
N MET A 1 -3.29 40.78 17.27
CA MET A 1 -2.58 40.83 15.97
C MET A 1 -2.10 39.47 15.42
N LYS A 2 -1.98 38.40 16.22
CA LYS A 2 -1.60 37.05 15.74
C LYS A 2 -2.71 36.25 15.02
N TYR A 3 -3.97 36.72 15.03
CA TYR A 3 -5.11 36.02 14.39
C TYR A 3 -5.43 36.50 12.97
N ILE A 4 -4.96 37.68 12.56
CA ILE A 4 -5.21 38.21 11.21
C ILE A 4 -4.20 37.61 10.20
N ALA A 5 -2.98 37.27 10.63
CA ALA A 5 -1.97 36.64 9.78
C ALA A 5 -2.32 35.19 9.38
N LYS A 6 -3.04 34.42 10.21
CA LYS A 6 -3.47 33.05 9.88
C LYS A 6 -4.61 33.00 8.85
N ILE A 7 -5.48 34.02 8.82
CA ILE A 7 -6.57 34.10 7.83
C ILE A 7 -6.04 34.52 6.46
N SER A 8 -5.00 35.36 6.41
CA SER A 8 -4.36 35.75 5.14
C SER A 8 -3.55 34.63 4.48
N ILE A 9 -2.97 33.69 5.25
CA ILE A 9 -2.22 32.54 4.70
C ILE A 9 -3.16 31.44 4.18
N VAL A 10 -4.32 31.21 4.84
CA VAL A 10 -5.34 30.27 4.34
C VAL A 10 -6.04 30.82 3.09
N LEU A 11 -6.26 32.14 2.99
CA LEU A 11 -6.82 32.76 1.79
C LEU A 11 -5.81 32.86 0.62
N LEU A 12 -4.50 32.94 0.88
CA LEU A 12 -3.49 32.85 -0.18
C LEU A 12 -3.32 31.42 -0.71
N ALA A 13 -3.43 30.40 0.14
CA ALA A 13 -3.39 28.99 -0.27
C ALA A 13 -4.62 28.59 -1.11
N LEU A 14 -5.80 29.15 -0.80
CA LEU A 14 -7.03 28.95 -1.56
C LEU A 14 -7.09 29.72 -2.90
N TRP A 15 -6.16 30.65 -3.15
CA TRP A 15 -6.04 31.35 -4.44
C TRP A 15 -4.96 30.78 -5.38
N MET A 16 -4.13 29.86 -4.91
CA MET A 16 -3.22 29.08 -5.77
C MET A 16 -3.81 27.73 -6.22
N ALA A 17 -4.94 27.31 -5.67
CA ALA A 17 -5.75 26.23 -6.22
C ALA A 17 -6.74 26.77 -7.26
N ILE A 18 -6.25 27.39 -8.33
CA ILE A 18 -7.00 27.27 -9.59
C ILE A 18 -7.02 25.77 -9.86
N PRO A 19 -8.18 25.12 -10.04
CA PRO A 19 -8.18 23.79 -10.63
C PRO A 19 -7.56 23.97 -12.01
N THR A 20 -6.25 23.72 -12.11
CA THR A 20 -5.65 23.33 -13.38
C THR A 20 -6.50 22.16 -13.80
N PHE A 21 -7.37 22.37 -14.79
CA PHE A 21 -8.09 21.28 -15.42
C PHE A 21 -7.04 20.20 -15.68
N ALA A 22 -7.15 19.07 -15.00
CA ALA A 22 -6.17 18.00 -15.13
C ALA A 22 -6.09 17.68 -16.62
N GLN A 23 -4.97 18.05 -17.24
CA GLN A 23 -4.75 17.79 -18.65
C GLN A 23 -4.86 16.28 -18.83
N ALA A 24 -5.57 15.84 -19.87
CA ALA A 24 -5.66 14.41 -20.17
C ALA A 24 -4.23 13.84 -20.23
N PRO A 25 -3.93 12.76 -19.46
CA PRO A 25 -2.57 12.26 -19.35
C PRO A 25 -2.06 11.84 -20.73
N LYS A 26 -0.82 12.24 -21.04
CA LYS A 26 -0.16 11.88 -22.31
C LYS A 26 0.20 10.39 -22.36
N LYS A 27 0.46 9.79 -21.20
CA LYS A 27 0.78 8.37 -21.03
C LYS A 27 -0.30 7.73 -20.16
N GLU A 28 -1.02 6.76 -20.71
CA GLU A 28 -2.12 6.07 -20.02
C GLU A 28 -2.45 4.77 -20.77
N VAL A 29 -2.61 3.64 -20.06
CA VAL A 29 -3.12 2.41 -20.67
C VAL A 29 -4.63 2.50 -20.84
N ARG A 30 -5.10 2.26 -22.06
CA ARG A 30 -6.52 2.27 -22.40
C ARG A 30 -6.83 1.01 -23.20
N ALA A 31 -7.20 -0.03 -22.48
CA ALA A 31 -7.22 -1.39 -23.00
C ALA A 31 -8.61 -2.03 -23.02
N PHE A 32 -8.76 -3.06 -23.85
CA PHE A 32 -9.99 -3.85 -23.98
C PHE A 32 -9.68 -5.35 -23.97
N TRP A 33 -10.44 -6.17 -23.22
CA TRP A 33 -10.44 -7.62 -23.46
C TRP A 33 -11.21 -7.95 -24.72
N LEU A 34 -10.49 -8.51 -25.69
CA LEU A 34 -11.03 -9.05 -26.94
C LEU A 34 -11.11 -10.58 -26.78
N SER A 35 -12.21 -11.01 -26.17
CA SER A 35 -12.45 -12.42 -25.82
C SER A 35 -12.89 -13.25 -27.03
N THR A 36 -12.27 -14.41 -27.19
CA THR A 36 -12.54 -15.36 -28.27
C THR A 36 -13.30 -16.60 -27.79
N VAL A 37 -13.15 -16.96 -26.52
CA VAL A 37 -13.85 -18.08 -25.91
C VAL A 37 -15.37 -17.90 -26.02
N TRP A 38 -16.07 -18.93 -26.49
CA TRP A 38 -17.51 -18.91 -26.81
C TRP A 38 -17.94 -17.80 -27.77
N ARG A 39 -16.99 -17.21 -28.51
CA ARG A 39 -17.24 -16.11 -29.46
C ARG A 39 -17.88 -14.89 -28.80
N LEU A 40 -17.49 -14.60 -27.54
CA LEU A 40 -18.04 -13.48 -26.75
C LEU A 40 -17.81 -12.11 -27.42
N THR A 41 -16.63 -11.90 -28.00
CA THR A 41 -16.31 -10.68 -28.75
C THR A 41 -16.02 -10.98 -30.22
N TRP A 42 -15.16 -11.96 -30.51
CA TRP A 42 -14.75 -12.30 -31.87
C TRP A 42 -14.31 -13.77 -31.99
N PRO A 43 -14.55 -14.48 -33.11
CA PRO A 43 -15.42 -14.09 -34.22
C PRO A 43 -16.88 -14.33 -33.83
N GLN A 44 -17.74 -13.32 -33.87
CA GLN A 44 -19.04 -13.44 -33.18
C GLN A 44 -20.00 -14.43 -33.86
N THR A 45 -20.03 -14.44 -35.19
CA THR A 45 -21.05 -15.20 -35.95
C THR A 45 -20.47 -16.14 -36.99
N THR A 46 -19.28 -15.85 -37.52
CA THR A 46 -18.70 -16.61 -38.63
C THR A 46 -17.70 -17.64 -38.10
N LEU A 47 -17.97 -18.92 -38.32
CA LEU A 47 -16.99 -20.00 -38.22
C LEU A 47 -16.50 -20.36 -39.61
N ILE A 48 -15.23 -20.74 -39.72
CA ILE A 48 -14.68 -21.30 -40.97
C ILE A 48 -15.09 -22.77 -41.06
N THR A 49 -15.78 -23.15 -42.13
CA THR A 49 -16.32 -24.51 -42.32
C THR A 49 -15.44 -25.40 -43.17
N GLU A 50 -14.50 -24.83 -43.92
CA GLU A 50 -13.51 -25.54 -44.73
C GLU A 50 -12.20 -24.73 -44.79
N THR A 51 -11.05 -25.41 -44.79
CA THR A 51 -9.74 -24.76 -44.84
C THR A 51 -9.63 -23.83 -46.05
N GLY A 52 -9.26 -22.57 -45.81
CA GLY A 52 -9.03 -21.60 -46.87
C GLY A 52 -10.31 -20.97 -47.45
N ASN A 53 -11.48 -21.13 -46.80
CA ASN A 53 -12.71 -20.47 -47.25
C ASN A 53 -12.56 -18.94 -47.23
N THR A 54 -12.26 -18.37 -48.39
CA THR A 54 -11.88 -16.95 -48.51
C THR A 54 -12.99 -16.00 -48.03
N GLN A 55 -14.26 -16.36 -48.21
CA GLN A 55 -15.39 -15.51 -47.78
C GLN A 55 -15.53 -15.48 -46.26
N GLN A 56 -15.40 -16.62 -45.58
CA GLN A 56 -15.49 -16.71 -44.11
C GLN A 56 -14.27 -16.07 -43.45
N ILE A 57 -13.07 -16.32 -43.98
CA ILE A 57 -11.83 -15.67 -43.55
C ILE A 57 -11.96 -14.15 -43.68
N GLN A 58 -12.45 -13.65 -44.82
CA GLN A 58 -12.61 -12.20 -45.01
C GLN A 58 -13.60 -11.60 -44.00
N LYS A 59 -14.73 -12.27 -43.73
CA LYS A 59 -15.69 -11.80 -42.70
C LYS A 59 -15.06 -11.72 -41.30
N GLN A 60 -14.26 -12.72 -40.94
CA GLN A 60 -13.55 -12.74 -39.67
C GLN A 60 -12.51 -11.60 -39.59
N LYS A 61 -11.76 -11.35 -40.68
CA LYS A 61 -10.82 -10.22 -40.80
C LYS A 61 -11.51 -8.86 -40.75
N ASP A 62 -12.63 -8.70 -41.45
CA ASP A 62 -13.42 -7.45 -41.45
C ASP A 62 -13.93 -7.14 -40.03
N GLU A 63 -14.36 -8.16 -39.28
CA GLU A 63 -14.81 -8.01 -37.90
C GLU A 63 -13.68 -7.57 -36.96
N LEU A 64 -12.49 -8.18 -37.04
CA LEU A 64 -11.31 -7.73 -36.28
C LEU A 64 -10.93 -6.29 -36.63
N THR A 65 -10.93 -5.96 -37.92
CA THR A 65 -10.59 -4.61 -38.40
C THR A 65 -11.54 -3.58 -37.82
N MET A 66 -12.84 -3.84 -37.86
CA MET A 66 -13.88 -2.97 -37.26
C MET A 66 -13.71 -2.82 -35.73
N LEU A 67 -13.34 -3.90 -35.03
CA LEU A 67 -13.07 -3.86 -33.60
C LEU A 67 -11.86 -2.95 -33.30
N LEU A 68 -10.75 -3.10 -34.03
CA LEU A 68 -9.56 -2.25 -33.90
C LEU A 68 -9.83 -0.78 -34.28
N ASP A 69 -10.64 -0.54 -35.31
CA ASP A 69 -11.10 0.81 -35.67
C ASP A 69 -11.88 1.46 -34.52
N SER A 70 -12.69 0.67 -33.79
CA SER A 70 -13.41 1.15 -32.62
C SER A 70 -12.49 1.51 -31.46
N VAL A 71 -11.41 0.75 -31.24
CA VAL A 71 -10.36 1.08 -30.26
C VAL A 71 -9.71 2.42 -30.61
N LYS A 72 -9.31 2.58 -31.87
CA LYS A 72 -8.72 3.84 -32.37
C LYS A 72 -9.69 5.01 -32.24
N ALA A 73 -10.95 4.82 -32.64
CA ALA A 73 -12.00 5.83 -32.55
C ALA A 73 -12.32 6.26 -31.11
N ALA A 74 -12.01 5.44 -30.12
CA ALA A 74 -12.15 5.74 -28.69
C ALA A 74 -10.91 6.42 -28.08
N ASN A 75 -9.86 6.72 -28.86
CA ASN A 75 -8.53 7.09 -28.37
C ASN A 75 -7.94 6.08 -27.37
N CYS A 76 -8.30 4.80 -27.52
CA CYS A 76 -7.70 3.70 -26.78
C CYS A 76 -6.49 3.13 -27.55
N ASN A 77 -5.59 2.43 -26.87
CA ASN A 77 -4.26 2.12 -27.40
C ASN A 77 -3.81 0.67 -27.22
N THR A 78 -4.63 -0.19 -26.60
CA THR A 78 -4.23 -1.58 -26.33
C THR A 78 -5.41 -2.55 -26.48
N VAL A 79 -5.17 -3.77 -26.96
CA VAL A 79 -6.12 -4.89 -26.92
C VAL A 79 -5.49 -6.13 -26.31
N TYR A 80 -6.26 -6.83 -25.47
CA TYR A 80 -5.89 -8.13 -24.91
C TYR A 80 -6.62 -9.20 -25.73
N PHE A 81 -5.94 -9.73 -26.75
CA PHE A 81 -6.51 -10.69 -27.71
C PHE A 81 -6.38 -12.11 -27.18
N GLN A 82 -7.50 -12.79 -26.93
CA GLN A 82 -7.49 -14.14 -26.38
C GLN A 82 -6.99 -15.17 -27.40
N VAL A 83 -5.71 -15.51 -27.31
CA VAL A 83 -5.05 -16.45 -28.22
C VAL A 83 -5.24 -17.91 -27.82
N ARG A 84 -5.47 -18.16 -26.52
CA ARG A 84 -5.68 -19.49 -25.94
C ARG A 84 -6.81 -19.46 -24.92
N GLY A 85 -7.93 -20.10 -25.24
CA GLY A 85 -9.13 -20.07 -24.40
C GLY A 85 -9.37 -21.35 -23.61
N ARG A 86 -9.22 -22.51 -24.24
CA ARG A 86 -9.53 -23.84 -23.68
C ARG A 86 -8.60 -24.92 -24.24
N CYS A 87 -7.28 -24.78 -24.02
CA CYS A 87 -6.23 -25.62 -24.63
C CYS A 87 -6.47 -25.77 -26.15
N ASP A 88 -6.52 -24.62 -26.80
CA ASP A 88 -6.74 -24.45 -28.23
C ASP A 88 -6.15 -23.11 -28.68
N ALA A 89 -5.90 -22.95 -29.98
CA ALA A 89 -5.18 -21.82 -30.52
C ALA A 89 -6.00 -20.99 -31.52
N MET A 90 -5.89 -19.66 -31.38
CA MET A 90 -6.31 -18.66 -32.38
C MET A 90 -5.12 -18.21 -33.26
N TYR A 91 -4.12 -19.07 -33.39
CA TYR A 91 -2.86 -18.85 -34.12
C TYR A 91 -2.31 -20.21 -34.56
N ARG A 92 -1.31 -20.21 -35.44
CA ARG A 92 -0.66 -21.45 -35.87
C ARG A 92 0.23 -22.00 -34.76
N SER A 93 -0.27 -23.00 -34.02
CA SER A 93 0.48 -23.63 -32.94
C SER A 93 1.03 -25.01 -33.30
N SER A 94 2.21 -25.33 -32.78
CA SER A 94 2.80 -26.68 -32.79
C SER A 94 2.33 -27.55 -31.62
N TYR A 95 1.70 -26.94 -30.60
CA TYR A 95 1.33 -27.57 -29.34
C TYR A 95 -0.18 -27.74 -29.15
N GLU A 96 -0.96 -26.79 -29.66
CA GLU A 96 -2.41 -26.70 -29.44
C GLU A 96 -3.19 -26.79 -30.76
N PRO A 97 -4.36 -27.45 -30.78
CA PRO A 97 -5.17 -27.52 -31.99
C PRO A 97 -5.91 -26.20 -32.22
N TRP A 98 -6.24 -25.93 -33.49
CA TRP A 98 -7.09 -24.78 -33.85
C TRP A 98 -8.42 -24.76 -33.08
N SER A 99 -8.78 -23.59 -32.58
CA SER A 99 -9.94 -23.42 -31.71
C SER A 99 -11.28 -23.72 -32.36
N SER A 100 -12.15 -24.40 -31.62
CA SER A 100 -13.56 -24.62 -31.99
C SER A 100 -14.38 -23.32 -32.07
N ASP A 101 -13.87 -22.21 -31.51
CA ASP A 101 -14.50 -20.89 -31.62
C ASP A 101 -14.09 -20.15 -32.90
N LEU A 102 -13.08 -20.65 -33.64
CA LEU A 102 -12.62 -20.11 -34.92
C LEU A 102 -13.15 -20.92 -36.11
N VAL A 103 -13.11 -22.24 -35.99
CA VAL A 103 -13.41 -23.22 -37.04
C VAL A 103 -14.55 -24.15 -36.63
N ALA A 104 -15.31 -24.66 -37.60
CA ALA A 104 -16.45 -25.54 -37.35
C ALA A 104 -16.06 -26.92 -36.80
N THR A 105 -14.78 -27.32 -36.94
CA THR A 105 -14.23 -28.57 -36.41
C THR A 105 -12.91 -28.26 -35.72
N ARG A 106 -12.82 -28.49 -34.40
CA ARG A 106 -11.60 -28.25 -33.60
C ARG A 106 -10.40 -28.95 -34.25
N GLY A 107 -9.29 -28.25 -34.36
CA GLY A 107 -8.06 -28.73 -35.01
C GLY A 107 -8.02 -28.56 -36.52
N MET A 108 -9.11 -28.17 -37.19
CA MET A 108 -9.08 -27.86 -38.62
C MET A 108 -8.31 -26.57 -38.88
N ASP A 109 -7.37 -26.58 -39.82
CA ASP A 109 -6.67 -25.37 -40.27
C ASP A 109 -7.67 -24.38 -40.91
N PRO A 110 -7.79 -23.14 -40.41
CA PRO A 110 -8.66 -22.12 -41.00
C PRO A 110 -8.16 -21.63 -42.38
N GLY A 111 -6.88 -21.77 -42.69
CA GLY A 111 -6.23 -21.25 -43.90
C GLY A 111 -5.68 -19.82 -43.77
N TYR A 112 -5.64 -19.25 -42.56
CA TYR A 112 -4.95 -18.00 -42.23
C TYR A 112 -4.60 -17.95 -40.73
N ASP A 113 -3.67 -17.10 -40.32
CA ASP A 113 -3.32 -16.89 -38.91
C ASP A 113 -4.00 -15.62 -38.35
N PRO A 114 -4.94 -15.76 -37.38
CA PRO A 114 -5.59 -14.60 -36.77
C PRO A 114 -4.70 -13.74 -35.89
N LEU A 115 -3.72 -14.33 -35.19
CA LEU A 115 -2.82 -13.58 -34.30
C LEU A 115 -1.86 -12.71 -35.12
N GLU A 116 -1.30 -13.26 -36.19
CA GLU A 116 -0.48 -12.48 -37.14
C GLU A 116 -1.29 -11.29 -37.68
N PHE A 117 -2.51 -11.55 -38.14
CA PHE A 117 -3.38 -10.50 -38.69
C PHE A 117 -3.72 -9.40 -37.68
N VAL A 118 -4.08 -9.75 -36.44
CA VAL A 118 -4.47 -8.73 -35.44
C VAL A 118 -3.27 -7.90 -34.97
N VAL A 119 -2.07 -8.49 -34.90
CA VAL A 119 -0.82 -7.76 -34.61
C VAL A 119 -0.55 -6.73 -35.71
N GLU A 120 -0.53 -7.15 -36.97
CA GLU A 120 -0.29 -6.25 -38.11
C GLU A 120 -1.33 -5.12 -38.18
N GLU A 121 -2.62 -5.43 -38.07
CA GLU A 121 -3.69 -4.43 -38.16
C GLU A 121 -3.76 -3.52 -36.93
N GLY A 122 -3.37 -4.03 -35.75
CA GLY A 122 -3.25 -3.25 -34.52
C GLY A 122 -2.12 -2.22 -34.64
N HIS A 123 -0.94 -2.67 -35.07
CA HIS A 123 0.25 -1.81 -35.23
C HIS A 123 0.06 -0.72 -36.29
N LYS A 124 -0.63 -1.01 -37.41
CA LYS A 124 -1.04 0.01 -38.41
C LYS A 124 -1.87 1.16 -37.81
N ARG A 125 -2.54 0.92 -36.68
CA ARG A 125 -3.36 1.91 -35.94
C ARG A 125 -2.64 2.51 -34.74
N GLY A 126 -1.44 2.03 -34.42
CA GLY A 126 -0.70 2.37 -33.21
C GLY A 126 -1.33 1.78 -31.95
N ILE A 127 -1.89 0.58 -32.05
CA ILE A 127 -2.50 -0.18 -30.95
C ILE A 127 -1.55 -1.31 -30.56
N GLU A 128 -1.21 -1.41 -29.27
CA GLU A 128 -0.48 -2.55 -28.71
C GLU A 128 -1.39 -3.79 -28.65
N VAL A 129 -0.85 -4.97 -28.99
CA VAL A 129 -1.56 -6.25 -28.91
C VAL A 129 -0.89 -7.12 -27.85
N HIS A 130 -1.63 -7.38 -26.76
CA HIS A 130 -1.20 -8.36 -25.77
C HIS A 130 -1.89 -9.69 -26.04
N ALA A 131 -1.10 -10.77 -26.14
CA ALA A 131 -1.61 -12.13 -26.27
C ALA A 131 -2.16 -12.61 -24.92
N TRP A 132 -3.46 -12.84 -24.86
CA TRP A 132 -4.16 -13.31 -23.67
C TRP A 132 -4.29 -14.84 -23.67
N PHE A 133 -3.75 -15.46 -22.63
CA PHE A 133 -3.85 -16.89 -22.39
C PHE A 133 -4.69 -17.16 -21.14
N ASN A 134 -5.64 -18.08 -21.26
CA ASN A 134 -6.05 -18.86 -20.10
C ASN A 134 -5.02 -19.99 -19.93
N PRO A 135 -4.32 -20.11 -18.77
CA PRO A 135 -3.24 -21.09 -18.63
C PRO A 135 -3.74 -22.53 -18.46
N TYR A 136 -4.77 -22.76 -17.64
CA TYR A 136 -5.11 -24.12 -17.21
C TYR A 136 -6.41 -24.68 -17.79
N ARG A 137 -7.36 -23.86 -18.24
CA ARG A 137 -8.66 -24.38 -18.70
C ARG A 137 -8.48 -25.32 -19.89
N TYR A 138 -8.96 -26.55 -19.75
CA TYR A 138 -8.99 -27.55 -20.82
C TYR A 138 -10.37 -27.64 -21.47
N GLU A 139 -11.41 -27.90 -20.68
CA GLU A 139 -12.78 -28.01 -21.19
C GLU A 139 -13.79 -27.49 -20.19
N SER A 140 -14.99 -27.15 -20.66
CA SER A 140 -16.08 -26.62 -19.82
C SER A 140 -17.20 -27.64 -19.58
N VAL A 141 -17.14 -28.77 -20.28
CA VAL A 141 -17.99 -29.94 -20.11
C VAL A 141 -17.07 -31.16 -20.16
N LEU A 142 -17.22 -32.11 -19.24
CA LEU A 142 -16.39 -33.33 -19.24
C LEU A 142 -16.50 -34.08 -20.58
N ASN A 143 -15.36 -34.52 -21.11
CA ASN A 143 -15.22 -35.30 -22.35
C ASN A 143 -15.68 -34.54 -23.61
N GLN A 144 -15.63 -33.20 -23.58
CA GLN A 144 -16.07 -32.36 -24.70
C GLN A 144 -15.18 -32.56 -25.94
N TRP A 145 -13.92 -32.92 -25.74
CA TRP A 145 -12.91 -33.03 -26.79
C TRP A 145 -12.58 -34.46 -27.25
N ASP A 146 -13.33 -35.46 -26.78
CA ASP A 146 -13.14 -36.87 -27.16
C ASP A 146 -13.18 -37.08 -28.68
N GLY A 147 -12.19 -37.78 -29.22
CA GLY A 147 -12.06 -38.03 -30.65
C GLY A 147 -11.65 -36.81 -31.49
N THR A 148 -11.30 -35.67 -30.87
CA THR A 148 -10.73 -34.51 -31.57
C THR A 148 -9.20 -34.51 -31.53
N PRO A 149 -8.50 -33.85 -32.47
CA PRO A 149 -7.04 -33.78 -32.46
C PRO A 149 -6.45 -33.18 -31.17
N LEU A 150 -5.25 -33.63 -30.79
CA LEU A 150 -4.53 -33.15 -29.59
C LEU A 150 -5.42 -33.17 -28.33
N ASN A 151 -6.07 -34.31 -28.11
CA ASN A 151 -6.88 -34.58 -26.92
C ASN A 151 -5.96 -34.97 -25.74
N TYR A 152 -5.94 -34.16 -24.68
CA TYR A 152 -5.15 -34.45 -23.48
C TYR A 152 -5.77 -35.55 -22.62
N ARG A 153 -7.08 -35.83 -22.71
CA ARG A 153 -7.66 -37.02 -22.05
C ARG A 153 -7.10 -38.34 -22.60
N GLU A 154 -6.65 -38.33 -23.86
CA GLU A 154 -6.07 -39.51 -24.50
C GLU A 154 -4.55 -39.57 -24.32
N SER A 155 -3.86 -38.45 -24.48
CA SER A 155 -2.39 -38.40 -24.45
C SER A 155 -1.79 -38.20 -23.06
N HIS A 156 -2.45 -37.44 -22.19
CA HIS A 156 -1.96 -37.06 -20.85
C HIS A 156 -3.14 -36.99 -19.84
N PRO A 157 -3.87 -38.10 -19.61
CA PRO A 157 -5.02 -38.09 -18.70
C PRO A 157 -4.65 -37.70 -17.26
N ASP A 158 -3.40 -37.96 -16.86
CA ASP A 158 -2.81 -37.59 -15.58
C ASP A 158 -2.64 -36.07 -15.39
N TRP A 159 -2.56 -35.31 -16.49
CA TRP A 159 -2.49 -33.85 -16.43
C TRP A 159 -3.82 -33.19 -16.06
N LEU A 160 -4.94 -33.92 -16.01
CA LEU A 160 -6.27 -33.31 -15.88
C LEU A 160 -6.85 -33.43 -14.47
N LEU A 161 -7.39 -32.30 -13.98
CA LEU A 161 -8.26 -32.26 -12.81
C LEU A 161 -9.72 -32.14 -13.27
N ASP A 162 -10.52 -33.16 -12.98
CA ASP A 162 -11.94 -33.22 -13.37
C ASP A 162 -12.85 -32.67 -12.27
N TYR A 163 -13.75 -31.75 -12.63
CA TYR A 163 -14.71 -31.15 -11.71
C TYR A 163 -16.12 -31.64 -12.06
N SER A 164 -16.70 -32.44 -11.16
CA SER A 164 -18.04 -33.02 -11.36
C SER A 164 -19.10 -31.95 -11.63
N GLY A 165 -19.85 -32.10 -12.73
CA GLY A 165 -20.86 -31.12 -13.16
C GLY A 165 -20.29 -29.86 -13.82
N SER A 166 -18.98 -29.82 -14.04
CA SER A 166 -18.24 -28.79 -14.78
C SER A 166 -17.35 -29.47 -15.84
N GLY A 167 -16.22 -28.88 -16.21
CA GLY A 167 -15.21 -29.50 -17.08
C GLY A 167 -13.91 -29.77 -16.33
N SER A 168 -12.79 -29.54 -17.01
CA SER A 168 -11.45 -29.88 -16.48
C SER A 168 -10.44 -28.77 -16.72
N ILE A 169 -9.44 -28.75 -15.86
CA ILE A 169 -8.24 -27.92 -16.01
C ILE A 169 -7.00 -28.80 -16.04
N LEU A 170 -5.92 -28.29 -16.63
CA LEU A 170 -4.57 -28.80 -16.45
C LEU A 170 -4.15 -28.63 -14.99
N ASN A 171 -3.52 -29.66 -14.41
CA ASN A 171 -3.13 -29.72 -13.02
C ASN A 171 -1.93 -28.78 -12.74
N PRO A 172 -2.10 -27.64 -12.05
CA PRO A 172 -1.03 -26.68 -11.86
C PRO A 172 0.16 -27.23 -11.05
N ALA A 173 -0.06 -28.31 -10.29
CA ALA A 173 0.97 -28.94 -9.47
C ALA A 173 2.05 -29.65 -10.29
N MET A 174 1.75 -30.08 -11.51
CA MET A 174 2.68 -30.86 -12.33
C MET A 174 3.71 -29.95 -13.01
N GLN A 175 5.00 -30.27 -12.84
CA GLN A 175 6.08 -29.55 -13.51
C GLN A 175 5.97 -29.64 -15.04
N GLU A 176 5.65 -30.82 -15.58
CA GLU A 176 5.46 -31.02 -17.03
C GLU A 176 4.35 -30.14 -17.61
N VAL A 177 3.25 -29.96 -16.88
CA VAL A 177 2.17 -29.04 -17.27
C VAL A 177 2.68 -27.60 -17.33
N ARG A 178 3.46 -27.16 -16.34
CA ARG A 178 4.01 -25.80 -16.33
C ARG A 178 5.03 -25.57 -17.45
N ASP A 179 5.87 -26.57 -17.71
CA ASP A 179 6.84 -26.54 -18.82
C ASP A 179 6.13 -26.47 -20.17
N HIS A 180 5.07 -27.27 -20.36
CA HIS A 180 4.26 -27.26 -21.57
C HIS A 180 3.55 -25.93 -21.80
N ILE A 181 2.94 -25.35 -20.76
CA ILE A 181 2.32 -24.01 -20.86
C ILE A 181 3.38 -22.94 -21.19
N THR A 182 4.56 -23.03 -20.60
CA THR A 182 5.66 -22.08 -20.87
C THR A 182 6.13 -22.19 -22.32
N ALA A 183 6.29 -23.40 -22.85
CA ALA A 183 6.66 -23.64 -24.25
C ALA A 183 5.62 -23.12 -25.26
N ILE A 184 4.33 -23.25 -24.94
CA ILE A 184 3.23 -22.67 -25.74
C ILE A 184 3.36 -21.14 -25.80
N ILE A 185 3.63 -20.50 -24.67
CA ILE A 185 3.75 -19.04 -24.62
C ILE A 185 5.04 -18.59 -25.30
N GLU A 186 6.14 -19.35 -25.15
CA GLU A 186 7.41 -19.10 -25.83
C GLU A 186 7.24 -19.14 -27.36
N GLU A 187 6.50 -20.11 -27.91
CA GLU A 187 6.18 -20.16 -29.36
C GLU A 187 5.53 -18.85 -29.84
N VAL A 188 4.65 -18.27 -29.03
CA VAL A 188 3.98 -17.02 -29.36
C VAL A 188 4.90 -15.81 -29.19
N VAL A 189 5.69 -15.77 -28.12
CA VAL A 189 6.66 -14.71 -27.86
C VAL A 189 7.72 -14.69 -28.95
N GLU A 190 8.23 -15.82 -29.42
CA GLU A 190 9.25 -15.89 -30.46
C GLU A 190 8.71 -15.46 -31.83
N ASN A 191 7.58 -16.04 -32.25
CA ASN A 191 7.13 -15.99 -33.64
C ASN A 191 6.30 -14.76 -34.00
N TYR A 192 5.74 -14.03 -33.03
CA TYR A 192 4.87 -12.88 -33.28
C TYR A 192 5.44 -11.61 -32.66
N ASP A 193 5.19 -10.45 -33.29
CA ASP A 193 5.59 -9.13 -32.75
C ASP A 193 4.55 -8.59 -31.75
N ILE A 194 4.20 -9.40 -30.76
CA ILE A 194 3.30 -8.98 -29.68
C ILE A 194 3.97 -7.93 -28.79
N ASP A 195 3.15 -7.10 -28.14
CA ASP A 195 3.61 -6.07 -27.21
C ASP A 195 3.53 -6.54 -25.74
N GLY A 196 2.75 -7.58 -25.48
CA GLY A 196 2.60 -8.17 -24.15
C GLY A 196 2.00 -9.58 -24.14
N VAL A 197 2.11 -10.22 -22.99
CA VAL A 197 1.43 -11.46 -22.60
C VAL A 197 0.57 -11.14 -21.38
N VAL A 198 -0.65 -11.65 -21.35
CA VAL A 198 -1.56 -11.44 -20.20
C VAL A 198 -2.31 -12.70 -19.81
N PHE A 199 -2.38 -12.99 -18.52
CA PHE A 199 -3.30 -13.99 -17.97
C PHE A 199 -4.52 -13.33 -17.35
N ASP A 200 -5.67 -14.00 -17.38
CA ASP A 200 -6.88 -13.62 -16.65
C ASP A 200 -6.89 -14.23 -15.22
N ASP A 201 -8.07 -14.46 -14.64
CA ASP A 201 -8.26 -14.83 -13.24
C ASP A 201 -8.42 -16.35 -12.99
N TYR A 202 -8.25 -17.19 -14.00
CA TYR A 202 -8.46 -18.64 -13.87
C TYR A 202 -7.16 -19.38 -13.54
N PHE A 203 -7.08 -19.86 -12.29
CA PHE A 203 -5.99 -20.68 -11.76
C PHE A 203 -6.50 -22.11 -11.48
N TYR A 204 -6.49 -22.53 -10.22
CA TYR A 204 -7.33 -23.64 -9.79
C TYR A 204 -8.81 -23.25 -9.88
N MET A 205 -9.69 -24.24 -9.99
CA MET A 205 -11.13 -24.00 -9.97
C MET A 205 -11.69 -24.15 -8.55
N SER A 206 -12.65 -23.29 -8.17
CA SER A 206 -13.37 -23.43 -6.90
C SER A 206 -14.01 -24.81 -6.82
N GLY A 207 -13.90 -25.46 -5.65
CA GLY A 207 -14.31 -26.85 -5.45
C GLY A 207 -13.18 -27.88 -5.63
N THR A 208 -11.92 -27.45 -5.75
CA THR A 208 -10.76 -28.37 -5.79
C THR A 208 -10.62 -29.11 -4.45
N THR A 209 -10.90 -30.41 -4.45
CA THR A 209 -10.82 -31.27 -3.25
C THR A 209 -9.40 -31.78 -3.01
N ASP A 210 -9.07 -32.15 -1.77
CA ASP A 210 -7.74 -32.72 -1.43
C ASP A 210 -7.44 -34.02 -2.17
N ALA A 211 -8.47 -34.81 -2.50
CA ALA A 211 -8.31 -36.08 -3.19
C ALA A 211 -7.77 -35.90 -4.63
N MET A 212 -8.07 -34.76 -5.26
CA MET A 212 -7.70 -34.49 -6.66
C MET A 212 -6.18 -34.35 -6.86
N ASP A 213 -5.44 -33.92 -5.83
CA ASP A 213 -4.00 -33.68 -5.91
C ASP A 213 -3.21 -34.32 -4.76
N ASN A 214 -3.81 -35.28 -4.04
CA ASN A 214 -3.21 -35.87 -2.85
C ASN A 214 -1.87 -36.55 -3.09
N GLU A 215 -1.74 -37.28 -4.20
CA GLU A 215 -0.49 -37.97 -4.54
C GLU A 215 0.65 -36.96 -4.77
N LEU A 216 0.42 -35.93 -5.58
CA LEU A 216 1.39 -34.89 -5.84
C LEU A 216 1.69 -34.05 -4.59
N TYR A 217 0.70 -33.76 -3.76
CA TYR A 217 0.93 -33.06 -2.48
C TYR A 217 1.85 -33.87 -1.55
N GLN A 218 1.68 -35.19 -1.49
CA GLN A 218 2.53 -36.05 -0.65
C GLN A 218 3.95 -36.24 -1.19
N THR A 219 4.10 -36.24 -2.53
CA THR A 219 5.37 -36.56 -3.19
C THR A 219 6.16 -35.33 -3.64
N GLN A 220 5.50 -34.18 -3.87
CA GLN A 220 6.07 -32.96 -4.45
C GLN A 220 5.85 -31.72 -3.57
N ASN A 221 5.93 -31.88 -2.25
CA ASN A 221 5.90 -30.79 -1.27
C ASN A 221 7.13 -30.84 -0.34
N PRO A 222 8.35 -30.63 -0.88
CA PRO A 222 9.59 -30.74 -0.10
C PRO A 222 9.66 -29.73 1.06
N ASP A 223 9.04 -28.57 0.88
CA ASP A 223 9.03 -27.46 1.84
C ASP A 223 7.97 -27.65 2.94
N LYS A 224 7.20 -28.75 2.90
CA LYS A 224 6.15 -29.10 3.87
C LYS A 224 5.12 -27.99 4.07
N LEU A 225 4.80 -27.29 2.99
CA LEU A 225 3.77 -26.24 2.98
C LEU A 225 2.41 -26.82 3.33
N SER A 226 1.52 -25.99 3.87
CA SER A 226 0.10 -26.35 3.93
C SER A 226 -0.42 -26.61 2.51
N ARG A 227 -1.47 -27.42 2.35
CA ARG A 227 -1.98 -27.74 1.00
C ARG A 227 -2.40 -26.49 0.21
N GLY A 228 -3.02 -25.51 0.88
CA GLY A 228 -3.36 -24.23 0.24
C GLY A 228 -2.12 -23.45 -0.22
N ASP A 229 -1.09 -23.36 0.63
CA ASP A 229 0.16 -22.68 0.28
C ASP A 229 0.90 -23.42 -0.83
N TRP A 230 0.89 -24.75 -0.82
CA TRP A 230 1.47 -25.58 -1.88
C TRP A 230 0.78 -25.35 -3.24
N ARG A 231 -0.56 -25.26 -3.27
CA ARG A 231 -1.31 -24.91 -4.49
C ARG A 231 -0.96 -23.52 -5.00
N ARG A 232 -0.90 -22.51 -4.13
CA ARG A 232 -0.45 -21.15 -4.47
C ARG A 232 0.97 -21.16 -5.03
N GLN A 233 1.90 -21.86 -4.38
CA GLN A 233 3.28 -21.97 -4.82
C GLN A 233 3.41 -22.58 -6.22
N ASN A 234 2.56 -23.54 -6.58
CA ASN A 234 2.56 -24.13 -7.91
C ASN A 234 2.11 -23.14 -8.99
N VAL A 235 1.14 -22.27 -8.68
CA VAL A 235 0.75 -21.15 -9.55
C VAL A 235 1.90 -20.14 -9.67
N ASN A 236 2.52 -19.76 -8.55
CA ASN A 236 3.63 -18.81 -8.52
C ASN A 236 4.81 -19.30 -9.37
N LYS A 237 5.13 -20.61 -9.31
CA LYS A 237 6.16 -21.23 -10.14
C LYS A 237 5.92 -21.06 -11.64
N LEU A 238 4.68 -21.25 -12.12
CA LEU A 238 4.36 -21.02 -13.54
C LEU A 238 4.60 -19.56 -13.91
N ILE A 239 4.13 -18.62 -13.08
CA ILE A 239 4.23 -17.19 -13.34
C ILE A 239 5.69 -16.74 -13.40
N ALA A 240 6.51 -17.20 -12.45
CA ALA A 240 7.95 -16.97 -12.46
C ALA A 240 8.62 -17.57 -13.71
N GLN A 241 8.28 -18.80 -14.09
CA GLN A 241 8.81 -19.46 -15.29
C GLN A 241 8.48 -18.69 -16.58
N VAL A 242 7.23 -18.24 -16.74
CA VAL A 242 6.80 -17.46 -17.90
C VAL A 242 7.51 -16.10 -17.94
N TYR A 243 7.62 -15.41 -16.80
CA TYR A 243 8.33 -14.13 -16.74
C TYR A 243 9.80 -14.27 -17.12
N GLN A 244 10.48 -15.27 -16.57
CA GLN A 244 11.89 -15.56 -16.88
C GLN A 244 12.10 -15.87 -18.36
N MET A 245 11.23 -16.69 -18.95
CA MET A 245 11.25 -16.98 -20.39
C MET A 245 11.09 -15.68 -21.21
N ILE A 246 10.13 -14.82 -20.86
CA ILE A 246 9.95 -13.54 -21.54
C ILE A 246 11.20 -12.66 -21.43
N GLN A 247 11.83 -12.60 -20.25
CA GLN A 247 13.06 -11.82 -20.03
C GLN A 247 14.23 -12.34 -20.88
N SER A 248 14.34 -13.65 -21.10
CA SER A 248 15.39 -14.23 -21.94
C SER A 248 15.12 -14.09 -23.44
N THR A 249 13.85 -14.04 -23.85
CA THR A 249 13.46 -14.12 -25.26
C THR A 249 13.19 -12.74 -25.87
N LYS A 250 12.30 -11.95 -25.27
CA LYS A 250 11.95 -10.58 -25.69
C LYS A 250 11.62 -9.73 -24.43
N PRO A 251 12.62 -9.21 -23.69
CA PRO A 251 12.40 -8.55 -22.40
C PRO A 251 11.52 -7.29 -22.44
N TYR A 252 11.26 -6.73 -23.63
CA TYR A 252 10.34 -5.63 -23.84
C TYR A 252 8.86 -6.05 -23.90
N VAL A 253 8.57 -7.34 -24.09
CA VAL A 253 7.20 -7.88 -24.04
C VAL A 253 6.75 -7.81 -22.58
N ARG A 254 5.67 -7.08 -22.33
CA ARG A 254 5.11 -6.94 -20.97
C ARG A 254 4.46 -8.23 -20.52
N PHE A 255 4.70 -8.66 -19.30
CA PHE A 255 3.88 -9.71 -18.69
C PHE A 255 2.94 -9.13 -17.65
N GLY A 256 1.64 -9.38 -17.77
CA GLY A 256 0.68 -8.97 -16.74
C GLY A 256 -0.37 -10.01 -16.43
N ILE A 257 -1.04 -9.83 -15.31
CA ILE A 257 -2.08 -10.74 -14.85
C ILE A 257 -3.28 -9.95 -14.35
N SER A 258 -4.48 -10.40 -14.69
CA SER A 258 -5.75 -9.78 -14.31
C SER A 258 -6.51 -10.64 -13.29
N PRO A 259 -6.08 -10.69 -12.01
CA PRO A 259 -6.71 -11.51 -10.99
C PRO A 259 -8.06 -10.93 -10.54
N ALA A 260 -8.78 -11.65 -9.67
CA ALA A 260 -9.94 -11.11 -8.97
C ALA A 260 -9.60 -9.79 -8.24
N GLY A 261 -10.55 -8.85 -8.20
CA GLY A 261 -10.29 -7.52 -7.63
C GLY A 261 -10.01 -7.48 -6.13
N VAL A 262 -10.36 -8.55 -5.40
CA VAL A 262 -10.08 -8.71 -3.98
C VAL A 262 -9.14 -9.91 -3.82
N TRP A 263 -7.95 -9.67 -3.27
CA TRP A 263 -6.97 -10.72 -3.01
C TRP A 263 -7.29 -11.49 -1.72
N CYS A 264 -7.13 -10.84 -0.56
CA CYS A 264 -7.46 -11.41 0.74
C CYS A 264 -7.88 -10.30 1.73
N THR A 265 -8.68 -10.66 2.73
CA THR A 265 -9.15 -9.75 3.79
C THR A 265 -8.61 -10.16 5.17
N ASP A 266 -7.69 -11.13 5.22
CA ASP A 266 -7.13 -11.67 6.46
C ASP A 266 -5.82 -10.94 6.78
N ALA A 267 -5.80 -10.25 7.92
CA ALA A 267 -4.63 -9.49 8.35
C ALA A 267 -3.39 -10.36 8.56
N SER A 268 -3.55 -11.61 9.01
CA SER A 268 -2.42 -12.53 9.24
C SER A 268 -1.78 -13.03 7.94
N ILE A 269 -2.53 -13.04 6.83
CA ILE A 269 -2.00 -13.34 5.50
C ILE A 269 -1.27 -12.11 4.96
N ALA A 270 -1.87 -10.93 5.07
CA ALA A 270 -1.27 -9.68 4.61
C ALA A 270 0.05 -9.35 5.34
N GLU A 271 0.13 -9.65 6.64
CA GLU A 271 1.32 -9.48 7.46
C GLU A 271 2.54 -10.26 6.91
N LYS A 272 2.33 -11.45 6.30
CA LYS A 272 3.43 -12.23 5.68
C LYS A 272 4.14 -11.49 4.55
N TYR A 273 3.42 -10.59 3.90
CA TYR A 273 3.90 -9.78 2.78
C TYR A 273 4.30 -8.36 3.20
N GLY A 274 4.17 -8.02 4.50
CA GLY A 274 4.44 -6.67 5.00
C GLY A 274 3.44 -5.60 4.52
N VAL A 275 2.22 -6.00 4.13
CA VAL A 275 1.19 -5.10 3.58
C VAL A 275 -0.10 -5.16 4.40
N THR A 276 -1.02 -4.24 4.12
CA THR A 276 -2.38 -4.29 4.67
C THR A 276 -3.27 -5.24 3.87
N PRO A 277 -4.27 -5.91 4.47
CA PRO A 277 -5.21 -6.74 3.71
C PRO A 277 -6.09 -5.87 2.81
N THR A 278 -6.67 -6.45 1.76
CA THR A 278 -7.65 -5.75 0.93
C THR A 278 -8.81 -5.26 1.82
N PRO A 279 -9.22 -3.99 1.72
CA PRO A 279 -10.08 -3.35 2.73
C PRO A 279 -11.55 -3.79 2.69
N ALA A 280 -11.98 -4.47 1.63
CA ALA A 280 -13.37 -4.90 1.46
C ALA A 280 -13.49 -6.15 0.58
N GLY A 281 -14.65 -6.81 0.63
CA GLY A 281 -14.97 -8.00 -0.16
C GLY A 281 -14.67 -9.30 0.57
N SER A 282 -14.35 -10.36 -0.17
CA SER A 282 -14.02 -11.68 0.39
C SER A 282 -12.75 -12.25 -0.22
N GLY A 283 -11.93 -12.93 0.60
CA GLY A 283 -10.66 -13.54 0.18
C GLY A 283 -10.77 -14.88 -0.55
N TRP A 284 -11.85 -15.10 -1.32
CA TRP A 284 -12.06 -16.35 -2.06
C TRP A 284 -10.99 -16.57 -3.15
N ALA A 285 -10.41 -15.49 -3.69
CA ALA A 285 -9.32 -15.57 -4.65
C ALA A 285 -8.12 -16.32 -4.05
N TYR A 286 -7.73 -15.95 -2.82
CA TYR A 286 -6.66 -16.61 -2.09
C TYR A 286 -7.02 -18.04 -1.65
N ASN A 287 -8.25 -18.24 -1.17
CA ASN A 287 -8.66 -19.49 -0.50
C ASN A 287 -9.15 -20.60 -1.44
N ASP A 288 -9.89 -20.24 -2.50
CA ASP A 288 -10.66 -21.21 -3.29
C ASP A 288 -10.03 -21.51 -4.65
N ILE A 289 -9.42 -20.49 -5.27
CA ILE A 289 -8.73 -20.61 -6.56
C ILE A 289 -7.20 -20.48 -6.43
N PHE A 290 -6.70 -20.33 -5.20
CA PHE A 290 -5.26 -20.32 -4.87
C PHE A 290 -4.47 -19.27 -5.67
N CYS A 291 -5.06 -18.08 -5.84
CA CYS A 291 -4.48 -16.93 -6.52
C CYS A 291 -3.77 -16.04 -5.50
N ASP A 292 -2.45 -15.85 -5.65
CA ASP A 292 -1.63 -15.08 -4.72
C ASP A 292 -0.79 -13.97 -5.40
N PRO A 293 -1.46 -12.91 -5.90
CA PRO A 293 -0.79 -11.81 -6.59
C PRO A 293 0.29 -11.09 -5.78
N MET A 294 0.26 -11.15 -4.44
CA MET A 294 1.32 -10.53 -3.63
C MET A 294 2.67 -11.21 -3.82
N ALA A 295 2.68 -12.54 -3.99
CA ALA A 295 3.92 -13.26 -4.29
C ALA A 295 4.53 -12.78 -5.61
N TRP A 296 3.72 -12.61 -6.66
CA TRP A 296 4.21 -12.21 -7.98
C TRP A 296 4.71 -10.76 -7.99
N ILE A 297 4.05 -9.90 -7.22
CA ILE A 297 4.42 -8.50 -7.04
C ILE A 297 5.73 -8.39 -6.27
N GLN A 298 5.86 -9.08 -5.13
CA GLN A 298 7.06 -9.02 -4.29
C GLN A 298 8.28 -9.68 -4.96
N GLU A 299 8.08 -10.78 -5.69
CA GLU A 299 9.14 -11.45 -6.45
C GLU A 299 9.51 -10.73 -7.75
N GLY A 300 8.72 -9.74 -8.19
CA GLY A 300 8.95 -9.01 -9.44
C GLY A 300 8.74 -9.86 -10.70
N THR A 301 7.84 -10.84 -10.66
CA THR A 301 7.60 -11.81 -11.76
C THR A 301 6.46 -11.41 -12.69
N ILE A 302 6.04 -10.14 -12.66
CA ILE A 302 5.10 -9.51 -13.60
C ILE A 302 5.55 -8.07 -13.82
N ASP A 303 5.19 -7.45 -14.94
CA ASP A 303 5.42 -6.02 -15.18
C ASP A 303 4.20 -5.15 -14.81
N TYR A 304 3.00 -5.73 -14.77
CA TYR A 304 1.79 -5.02 -14.33
C TYR A 304 0.72 -5.97 -13.79
N ILE A 305 -0.16 -5.44 -12.94
CA ILE A 305 -1.36 -6.12 -12.46
C ILE A 305 -2.62 -5.40 -12.92
N SER A 306 -3.66 -6.18 -13.25
CA SER A 306 -4.93 -5.67 -13.75
C SER A 306 -6.12 -6.23 -12.96
N PRO A 307 -6.28 -5.91 -11.67
CA PRO A 307 -7.29 -6.55 -10.81
C PRO A 307 -8.72 -6.22 -11.25
N GLN A 308 -9.58 -7.25 -11.28
CA GLN A 308 -11.01 -7.23 -11.65
C GLN A 308 -11.88 -6.55 -10.61
N ILE A 309 -11.80 -5.22 -10.52
CA ILE A 309 -12.60 -4.39 -9.61
C ILE A 309 -14.00 -4.18 -10.22
N TYR A 310 -14.76 -5.27 -10.33
CA TYR A 310 -16.09 -5.30 -10.94
C TYR A 310 -17.20 -4.91 -9.97
N TRP A 311 -16.98 -3.83 -9.25
CA TRP A 311 -17.94 -3.21 -8.33
C TRP A 311 -18.07 -1.73 -8.65
N THR A 312 -19.17 -1.12 -8.18
CA THR A 312 -19.39 0.32 -8.35
C THR A 312 -18.83 1.09 -7.16
N ILE A 313 -18.57 2.39 -7.38
CA ILE A 313 -18.24 3.35 -6.34
C ILE A 313 -19.43 3.43 -5.35
N GLY A 314 -19.12 3.40 -4.06
CA GLY A 314 -20.06 3.40 -2.94
C GLY A 314 -20.70 2.04 -2.62
N SER A 315 -20.31 0.96 -3.30
CA SER A 315 -20.81 -0.39 -2.98
C SER A 315 -20.10 -1.00 -1.75
N SER A 316 -20.57 -2.15 -1.26
CA SER A 316 -19.94 -2.83 -0.11
C SER A 316 -18.52 -3.34 -0.40
N SER A 317 -18.22 -3.63 -1.67
CA SER A 317 -16.86 -3.87 -2.17
C SER A 317 -16.45 -2.64 -2.98
N ASP A 318 -16.28 -1.52 -2.27
CA ASP A 318 -16.17 -0.20 -2.88
C ASP A 318 -15.00 -0.10 -3.85
N TYR A 319 -15.30 0.34 -5.09
CA TYR A 319 -14.29 0.48 -6.14
C TYR A 319 -13.15 1.42 -5.72
N THR A 320 -13.47 2.58 -5.13
CA THR A 320 -12.48 3.61 -4.78
C THR A 320 -11.49 3.09 -3.76
N THR A 321 -12.00 2.43 -2.72
CA THR A 321 -11.19 1.90 -1.62
C THR A 321 -10.27 0.77 -2.11
N ILE A 322 -10.79 -0.13 -2.95
CA ILE A 322 -9.99 -1.23 -3.51
C ILE A 322 -8.95 -0.72 -4.51
N ALA A 323 -9.30 0.24 -5.38
CA ALA A 323 -8.37 0.82 -6.35
C ALA A 323 -7.24 1.62 -5.67
N ALA A 324 -7.56 2.38 -4.63
CA ALA A 324 -6.56 3.08 -3.83
C ALA A 324 -5.57 2.10 -3.19
N TRP A 325 -6.09 1.01 -2.60
CA TRP A 325 -5.26 -0.05 -2.02
C TRP A 325 -4.33 -0.69 -3.06
N TRP A 326 -4.83 -1.07 -4.23
CA TRP A 326 -3.98 -1.63 -5.29
C TRP A 326 -2.90 -0.66 -5.77
N SER A 327 -3.22 0.63 -5.86
CA SER A 327 -2.26 1.65 -6.27
C SER A 327 -1.11 1.78 -5.27
N GLU A 328 -1.43 1.82 -3.97
CA GLU A 328 -0.44 1.85 -2.89
C GLU A 328 0.45 0.60 -2.91
N ILE A 329 -0.14 -0.59 -3.07
CA ILE A 329 0.59 -1.85 -3.17
C ILE A 329 1.58 -1.81 -4.34
N VAL A 330 1.15 -1.48 -5.56
CA VAL A 330 2.10 -1.50 -6.69
C VAL A 330 3.16 -0.40 -6.59
N ARG A 331 2.85 0.73 -5.94
CA ARG A 331 3.85 1.76 -5.64
C ARG A 331 4.95 1.19 -4.74
N MET A 332 4.60 0.49 -3.66
CA MET A 332 5.57 -0.11 -2.73
C MET A 332 6.59 -1.00 -3.44
N PHE A 333 6.18 -1.73 -4.47
CA PHE A 333 7.02 -2.71 -5.17
C PHE A 333 7.53 -2.27 -6.55
N GLY A 334 7.11 -1.10 -7.06
CA GLY A 334 7.59 -0.56 -8.33
C GLY A 334 7.03 -1.22 -9.58
N LEU A 335 5.73 -1.49 -9.61
CA LEU A 335 5.02 -2.09 -10.74
C LEU A 335 3.88 -1.20 -11.23
N HIS A 336 3.28 -1.51 -12.37
CA HIS A 336 2.11 -0.78 -12.85
C HIS A 336 0.79 -1.43 -12.44
N PHE A 337 -0.23 -0.59 -12.20
CA PHE A 337 -1.60 -0.99 -11.89
C PHE A 337 -2.57 -0.43 -12.93
N TYR A 338 -3.35 -1.32 -13.56
CA TYR A 338 -4.43 -0.94 -14.49
C TYR A 338 -5.74 -1.58 -14.05
N SER A 339 -6.70 -0.83 -13.52
CA SER A 339 -7.93 -1.46 -13.04
C SER A 339 -8.73 -2.09 -14.19
N SER A 340 -9.32 -3.23 -13.90
CA SER A 340 -10.24 -3.91 -14.79
C SER A 340 -11.68 -3.51 -14.47
N HIS A 341 -12.39 -2.90 -15.42
CA HIS A 341 -13.76 -2.40 -15.26
C HIS A 341 -14.80 -3.35 -15.86
N SER A 342 -15.97 -3.48 -15.21
CA SER A 342 -17.10 -4.21 -15.78
C SER A 342 -18.04 -3.31 -16.59
N ALA A 343 -18.08 -3.52 -17.90
CA ALA A 343 -19.08 -2.99 -18.82
C ALA A 343 -20.17 -4.03 -19.17
N SER A 344 -20.15 -5.23 -18.57
CA SER A 344 -20.99 -6.37 -18.96
C SER A 344 -22.50 -6.05 -18.97
N SER A 345 -22.95 -5.21 -18.04
CA SER A 345 -24.35 -4.80 -17.92
C SER A 345 -24.70 -3.50 -18.65
N LEU A 346 -23.74 -2.86 -19.33
CA LEU A 346 -23.92 -1.60 -20.04
C LEU A 346 -24.93 -1.76 -21.18
N SER A 347 -25.77 -0.74 -21.37
CA SER A 347 -26.75 -0.64 -22.45
C SER A 347 -27.07 0.82 -22.74
N SER A 348 -27.71 1.10 -23.88
CA SER A 348 -28.08 2.48 -24.25
C SER A 348 -29.00 3.16 -23.22
N ALA A 349 -29.80 2.38 -22.47
CA ALA A 349 -30.65 2.90 -21.38
C ALA A 349 -29.85 3.35 -20.14
N LYS A 350 -28.58 2.92 -20.03
CA LYS A 350 -27.66 3.26 -18.94
C LYS A 350 -26.65 4.35 -19.34
N MET A 351 -26.87 5.01 -20.47
CA MET A 351 -26.07 6.15 -20.90
C MET A 351 -26.55 7.44 -20.24
N PRO A 352 -25.63 8.31 -19.77
CA PRO A 352 -26.01 9.62 -19.25
C PRO A 352 -26.73 10.48 -20.28
N SER A 353 -27.48 11.46 -19.80
CA SER A 353 -28.17 12.42 -20.66
C SER A 353 -27.19 13.41 -21.31
N LEU A 354 -27.49 13.83 -22.54
CA LEU A 354 -26.76 14.89 -23.22
C LEU A 354 -27.20 16.26 -22.70
N ASN A 355 -26.25 17.14 -22.40
CA ASN A 355 -26.51 18.54 -22.14
C ASN A 355 -26.85 19.24 -23.47
N ARG A 356 -28.11 19.14 -23.90
CA ARG A 356 -28.62 19.85 -25.07
C ARG A 356 -28.81 21.31 -24.70
N SER A 357 -27.79 22.15 -24.87
CA SER A 357 -28.00 23.59 -24.85
C SER A 357 -29.04 23.93 -25.93
N THR A 358 -30.21 24.40 -25.54
CA THR A 358 -31.23 24.86 -26.48
C THR A 358 -30.65 25.95 -27.37
N ALA A 359 -31.12 26.04 -28.61
CA ALA A 359 -30.63 26.87 -29.71
C ALA A 359 -30.60 28.41 -29.47
N ALA A 360 -30.75 28.87 -28.22
CA ALA A 360 -30.77 30.28 -27.82
C ALA A 360 -29.38 30.90 -27.52
N GLN A 361 -28.25 30.22 -27.81
CA GLN A 361 -26.90 30.72 -27.50
C GLN A 361 -25.95 30.79 -28.72
N ALA A 362 -26.50 31.10 -29.91
CA ALA A 362 -25.79 31.07 -31.20
C ALA A 362 -24.66 32.12 -31.40
N GLY A 363 -24.18 32.82 -30.35
CA GLY A 363 -23.16 33.86 -30.49
C GLY A 363 -22.11 33.94 -29.38
N GLN A 364 -22.25 33.15 -28.31
CA GLN A 364 -21.31 33.13 -27.18
C GLN A 364 -20.89 31.69 -26.92
N LEU A 365 -19.61 31.44 -26.68
CA LEU A 365 -18.99 30.18 -26.30
C LEU A 365 -18.57 30.24 -24.82
N LEU A 366 -18.64 29.11 -24.10
CA LEU A 366 -18.25 29.02 -22.70
C LEU A 366 -16.78 28.63 -22.62
N LEU A 367 -15.95 29.48 -22.02
CA LEU A 367 -14.52 29.25 -21.75
C LEU A 367 -14.29 29.57 -20.27
N ASN A 368 -13.80 28.59 -19.50
CA ASN A 368 -13.52 28.74 -18.07
C ASN A 368 -14.72 29.25 -17.25
N GLY A 369 -15.94 28.87 -17.64
CA GLY A 369 -17.18 29.33 -16.99
C GLY A 369 -17.65 30.73 -17.40
N GLU A 370 -16.86 31.47 -18.19
CA GLU A 370 -17.23 32.77 -18.74
C GLU A 370 -17.79 32.66 -20.17
N ARG A 371 -18.72 33.58 -20.49
CA ARG A 371 -19.34 33.66 -21.81
C ARG A 371 -18.55 34.60 -22.69
N VAL A 372 -17.88 34.05 -23.70
CA VAL A 372 -17.05 34.80 -24.65
C VAL A 372 -17.73 34.82 -26.02
N PRO A 373 -17.84 35.97 -26.72
CA PRO A 373 -18.37 36.00 -28.08
C PRO A 373 -17.58 35.07 -29.03
N ALA A 374 -18.26 34.27 -29.85
CA ALA A 374 -17.56 33.34 -30.74
C ALA A 374 -16.62 34.05 -31.73
N GLN A 375 -16.91 35.30 -32.06
CA GLN A 375 -16.14 36.15 -32.97
C GLN A 375 -14.83 36.66 -32.36
N SER A 376 -14.70 36.69 -31.03
CA SER A 376 -13.47 37.11 -30.34
C SER A 376 -12.47 35.95 -30.12
N LEU A 377 -12.83 34.75 -30.55
CA LEU A 377 -11.97 33.56 -30.51
C LEU A 377 -11.28 33.37 -31.86
N SER A 378 -10.03 32.91 -31.82
CA SER A 378 -9.33 32.41 -33.00
C SER A 378 -10.14 31.29 -33.66
N SER A 379 -9.89 31.04 -34.96
CA SER A 379 -10.56 29.95 -35.69
C SER A 379 -10.41 28.60 -34.98
N ILE A 380 -9.26 28.35 -34.35
CA ILE A 380 -8.95 27.11 -33.63
C ILE A 380 -9.70 27.04 -32.30
N GLU A 381 -9.66 28.10 -31.47
CA GLU A 381 -10.42 28.14 -30.21
C GLU A 381 -11.92 28.00 -30.45
N ARG A 382 -12.41 28.55 -31.57
CA ARG A 382 -13.80 28.44 -31.98
C ARG A 382 -14.15 27.00 -32.39
N THR A 383 -13.28 26.31 -33.14
CA THR A 383 -13.42 24.89 -33.46
C THR A 383 -13.39 24.04 -32.20
N ILE A 384 -12.41 24.22 -31.31
CA ILE A 384 -12.29 23.49 -30.03
C ILE A 384 -13.53 23.71 -29.16
N ALA A 385 -14.01 24.95 -29.06
CA ALA A 385 -15.18 25.27 -28.25
C ALA A 385 -16.49 24.76 -28.89
N GLN A 386 -16.56 24.62 -30.22
CA GLN A 386 -17.68 24.00 -30.93
C GLN A 386 -17.66 22.47 -30.81
N GLU A 387 -16.49 21.85 -30.87
CA GLU A 387 -16.28 20.42 -30.57
C GLU A 387 -16.67 20.08 -29.13
N ASN A 388 -16.27 20.92 -28.16
CA ASN A 388 -16.69 20.83 -26.76
C ASN A 388 -18.20 21.06 -26.53
N ARG A 389 -18.94 21.56 -27.52
CA ARG A 389 -20.39 21.78 -27.43
C ARG A 389 -21.22 20.66 -28.02
N ALA A 390 -20.65 19.86 -28.91
CA ALA A 390 -21.45 18.98 -29.76
C ALA A 390 -22.05 17.78 -29.01
N ASN A 391 -21.46 17.31 -27.89
CA ASN A 391 -21.96 16.14 -27.14
C ASN A 391 -21.50 16.11 -25.66
N ASN A 392 -21.71 17.18 -24.88
CA ASN A 392 -21.37 17.13 -23.45
C ASN A 392 -22.37 16.28 -22.67
N TYR A 393 -21.97 15.07 -22.29
CA TYR A 393 -22.75 14.22 -21.40
C TYR A 393 -22.72 14.77 -19.97
N ILE A 394 -23.84 14.66 -19.26
CA ILE A 394 -23.92 14.97 -17.83
C ILE A 394 -23.34 13.77 -17.07
N ILE A 395 -22.20 13.97 -16.41
CA ILE A 395 -21.59 12.95 -15.56
C ILE A 395 -22.25 13.02 -14.18
N ASP A 396 -23.17 12.08 -13.93
CA ASP A 396 -23.74 11.88 -12.60
C ASP A 396 -22.65 11.39 -11.62
N GLY A 397 -22.85 11.61 -10.32
CA GLY A 397 -21.95 11.10 -9.26
C GLY A 397 -21.95 9.57 -9.16
N ALA A 398 -21.35 9.02 -8.09
CA ALA A 398 -21.30 7.57 -7.85
C ALA A 398 -22.69 6.92 -8.01
N THR A 399 -22.75 5.79 -8.72
CA THR A 399 -24.03 5.16 -9.06
C THR A 399 -24.10 3.71 -8.59
N ALA A 400 -25.30 3.26 -8.21
CA ALA A 400 -25.55 1.87 -7.79
C ALA A 400 -25.56 0.84 -8.96
N ALA A 401 -25.20 1.25 -10.19
CA ALA A 401 -25.23 0.40 -11.37
C ALA A 401 -24.13 0.81 -12.35
N PHE A 402 -23.59 -0.13 -13.13
CA PHE A 402 -22.59 0.17 -14.19
C PHE A 402 -23.19 0.98 -15.35
N LYS A 403 -23.34 2.29 -15.14
CA LYS A 403 -23.71 3.28 -16.15
C LYS A 403 -22.47 3.78 -16.89
N GLY A 404 -22.66 4.45 -18.03
CA GLY A 404 -21.55 5.10 -18.73
C GLY A 404 -20.81 6.12 -17.84
N SER A 405 -21.54 6.88 -17.01
CA SER A 405 -20.94 7.83 -16.06
C SER A 405 -20.13 7.15 -14.95
N GLU A 406 -20.53 5.95 -14.52
CA GLU A 406 -19.79 5.16 -13.54
C GLU A 406 -18.39 4.80 -14.05
N LEU A 407 -18.29 4.30 -15.28
CA LEU A 407 -17.01 3.97 -15.91
C LEU A 407 -16.10 5.21 -16.02
N VAL A 408 -16.67 6.37 -16.37
CA VAL A 408 -15.95 7.66 -16.39
C VAL A 408 -15.43 8.05 -15.00
N ASN A 409 -16.24 7.89 -13.96
CA ASN A 409 -15.85 8.20 -12.59
C ASN A 409 -14.75 7.25 -12.08
N GLN A 410 -14.83 5.96 -12.42
CA GLN A 410 -13.79 4.98 -12.07
C GLN A 410 -12.44 5.31 -12.72
N ILE A 411 -12.43 5.76 -13.98
CA ILE A 411 -11.18 6.21 -14.64
C ILE A 411 -10.59 7.45 -13.91
N LYS A 412 -11.44 8.38 -13.46
CA LYS A 412 -11.01 9.54 -12.67
C LYS A 412 -10.45 9.13 -11.30
N VAL A 413 -11.04 8.13 -10.66
CA VAL A 413 -10.51 7.52 -9.43
C VAL A 413 -9.10 6.97 -9.68
N ASN A 414 -8.88 6.16 -10.72
CA ASN A 414 -7.56 5.61 -11.02
C ASN A 414 -6.51 6.71 -11.22
N ARG A 415 -6.84 7.78 -11.95
CA ARG A 415 -5.92 8.92 -12.15
C ARG A 415 -5.62 9.69 -10.86
N THR A 416 -6.53 9.66 -9.89
CA THR A 416 -6.35 10.35 -8.61
C THR A 416 -5.37 9.59 -7.71
N PHE A 417 -5.39 8.27 -7.79
CA PHE A 417 -4.53 7.40 -6.96
C PHE A 417 -3.25 6.95 -7.66
N ASP A 418 -3.00 7.31 -8.93
CA ASP A 418 -1.76 6.93 -9.61
C ASP A 418 -0.54 7.57 -8.93
N GLU A 419 0.28 6.73 -8.30
CA GLU A 419 1.53 7.11 -7.65
C GLU A 419 2.75 6.76 -8.52
N THR A 420 2.54 5.96 -9.56
CA THR A 420 3.61 5.39 -10.40
C THR A 420 3.87 6.22 -11.66
N GLY A 421 2.97 7.13 -12.02
CA GLY A 421 3.03 7.90 -13.27
C GLY A 421 2.58 7.09 -14.49
N ALA A 422 1.81 6.02 -14.27
CA ALA A 422 1.38 5.06 -15.28
C ALA A 422 -0.11 4.70 -15.09
N PRO A 423 -1.04 5.67 -15.15
CA PRO A 423 -2.45 5.38 -14.94
C PRO A 423 -2.98 4.47 -16.05
N GLY A 424 -4.01 3.70 -15.76
CA GLY A 424 -4.63 2.88 -16.79
C GLY A 424 -5.95 2.23 -16.41
N SER A 425 -6.63 1.76 -17.45
CA SER A 425 -7.96 1.16 -17.39
C SER A 425 -8.12 0.11 -18.47
N VAL A 426 -8.71 -1.02 -18.11
CA VAL A 426 -9.01 -2.14 -19.00
C VAL A 426 -10.51 -2.46 -18.93
N PHE A 427 -11.23 -2.57 -20.06
CA PHE A 427 -12.69 -2.74 -20.04
C PHE A 427 -13.18 -4.14 -20.43
N TYR A 428 -13.94 -4.77 -19.54
CA TYR A 428 -14.57 -6.09 -19.75
C TYR A 428 -16.08 -5.99 -20.00
N ASN A 429 -16.63 -6.34 -21.16
CA ASN A 429 -15.95 -6.73 -22.39
C ASN A 429 -15.96 -5.60 -23.42
N MET A 430 -15.03 -5.68 -24.38
CA MET A 430 -14.85 -4.73 -25.45
C MET A 430 -16.15 -4.36 -26.14
N ARG A 431 -16.94 -5.38 -26.52
CA ARG A 431 -18.15 -5.21 -27.34
C ARG A 431 -19.18 -4.32 -26.65
N LYS A 432 -19.35 -4.45 -25.32
CA LYS A 432 -20.28 -3.61 -24.57
C LYS A 432 -19.91 -2.13 -24.62
N VAL A 433 -18.62 -1.81 -24.54
CA VAL A 433 -18.15 -0.43 -24.62
C VAL A 433 -18.18 0.10 -26.05
N THR A 434 -17.72 -0.70 -27.03
CA THR A 434 -17.60 -0.23 -28.42
C THR A 434 -18.92 -0.19 -29.17
N HIS A 435 -19.92 -1.01 -28.80
CA HIS A 435 -21.21 -1.10 -29.51
C HIS A 435 -22.38 -0.44 -28.78
N THR A 436 -22.20 0.02 -27.53
CA THR A 436 -23.24 0.83 -26.87
C THR A 436 -23.20 2.23 -27.43
N SER A 437 -24.25 2.64 -28.14
CA SER A 437 -24.34 3.97 -28.75
C SER A 437 -24.11 5.08 -27.72
N GLY A 438 -23.20 6.00 -28.02
CA GLY A 438 -22.85 7.12 -27.16
C GLY A 438 -21.67 6.87 -26.20
N MET A 439 -21.25 5.61 -25.99
CA MET A 439 -20.21 5.30 -25.01
C MET A 439 -18.82 5.79 -25.46
N LEU A 440 -18.47 5.61 -26.73
CA LEU A 440 -17.20 6.10 -27.27
C LEU A 440 -17.18 7.64 -27.33
N GLU A 441 -18.31 8.28 -27.65
CA GLU A 441 -18.47 9.73 -27.57
C GLU A 441 -18.33 10.23 -26.14
N LEU A 442 -18.92 9.52 -25.16
CA LEU A 442 -18.81 9.86 -23.74
C LEU A 442 -17.36 9.86 -23.30
N LEU A 443 -16.60 8.80 -23.58
CA LEU A 443 -15.18 8.71 -23.23
C LEU A 443 -14.39 9.87 -23.84
N ARG A 444 -14.59 10.17 -25.13
CA ARG A 444 -13.90 11.27 -25.82
C ARG A 444 -14.34 12.67 -25.38
N SER A 445 -15.55 12.82 -24.85
CA SER A 445 -16.03 14.11 -24.37
C SER A 445 -15.37 14.51 -23.04
N ASP A 446 -14.81 13.55 -22.30
CA ASP A 446 -14.30 13.76 -20.94
C ASP A 446 -12.90 13.14 -20.78
N VAL A 447 -12.80 11.86 -20.41
CA VAL A 447 -11.56 11.24 -19.95
C VAL A 447 -10.56 10.91 -21.07
N TYR A 448 -10.99 10.51 -22.27
CA TYR A 448 -10.13 10.11 -23.40
C TYR A 448 -10.19 11.08 -24.57
N LYS A 449 -10.23 12.38 -24.25
CA LYS A 449 -10.36 13.45 -25.25
C LYS A 449 -9.27 13.45 -26.32
N TYR A 450 -8.04 13.12 -25.96
CA TYR A 450 -6.89 13.07 -26.86
C TYR A 450 -6.23 11.69 -26.83
N PRO A 451 -5.50 11.28 -27.89
CA PRO A 451 -4.67 10.08 -27.86
C PRO A 451 -3.69 10.06 -26.69
N ALA A 452 -3.28 8.86 -26.28
CA ALA A 452 -2.25 8.66 -25.26
C ALA A 452 -1.30 7.52 -25.67
N LEU A 453 -0.05 7.64 -25.24
CA LEU A 453 0.96 6.58 -25.35
C LEU A 453 0.79 5.58 -24.19
N VAL A 454 1.28 4.37 -24.37
CA VAL A 454 1.39 3.39 -23.28
C VAL A 454 2.56 3.80 -22.36
N PRO A 455 2.39 3.79 -21.02
CA PRO A 455 3.47 4.09 -20.08
C PRO A 455 4.69 3.16 -20.23
N ALA A 456 5.86 3.69 -19.91
CA ALA A 456 7.13 2.97 -20.02
C ALA A 456 7.35 2.00 -18.85
N ILE A 457 7.93 0.82 -19.09
CA ILE A 457 8.41 -0.08 -18.02
C ILE A 457 9.66 0.54 -17.39
N SER A 458 9.44 1.42 -16.41
CA SER A 458 10.45 2.39 -15.95
C SER A 458 11.64 1.79 -15.20
N TRP A 459 11.55 0.53 -14.79
CA TRP A 459 12.60 -0.23 -14.11
C TRP A 459 13.46 -1.08 -15.06
N LYS A 460 13.22 -1.04 -16.38
CA LYS A 460 14.07 -1.73 -17.36
C LYS A 460 15.03 -0.75 -18.03
N ALA A 461 16.33 -1.00 -17.88
CA ALA A 461 17.37 -0.16 -18.45
C ALA A 461 17.36 -0.20 -19.98
N THR A 462 17.44 0.98 -20.60
CA THR A 462 17.50 1.14 -22.06
C THR A 462 18.61 2.11 -22.45
N THR A 463 18.94 2.14 -23.74
CA THR A 463 19.89 3.10 -24.32
C THR A 463 19.14 4.14 -25.13
N ASP A 464 19.52 5.42 -24.98
CA ASP A 464 18.95 6.50 -25.77
C ASP A 464 19.29 6.33 -27.27
N PRO A 465 18.28 6.15 -28.16
CA PRO A 465 18.48 5.99 -29.59
C PRO A 465 18.78 7.32 -30.30
N GLY A 466 18.75 8.46 -29.61
CA GLY A 466 18.90 9.79 -30.18
C GLY A 466 17.60 10.31 -30.80
N LEU A 467 17.73 11.15 -31.84
CA LEU A 467 16.59 11.70 -32.57
C LEU A 467 16.42 11.00 -33.92
N VAL A 468 15.20 11.08 -34.46
CA VAL A 468 14.99 10.82 -35.89
C VAL A 468 15.75 11.84 -36.75
N SER A 469 15.92 11.56 -38.04
CA SER A 469 16.47 12.52 -39.00
C SER A 469 15.67 12.57 -40.30
N ASN A 470 16.00 13.52 -41.18
CA ASN A 470 15.42 13.64 -42.54
C ASN A 470 13.88 13.65 -42.57
N ILE A 471 13.26 14.37 -41.63
CA ILE A 471 11.80 14.49 -41.61
C ILE A 471 11.35 15.23 -42.87
N ALA A 472 10.41 14.65 -43.61
CA ALA A 472 9.84 15.21 -44.83
C ALA A 472 8.33 15.07 -44.81
N TYR A 473 7.62 16.07 -45.36
CA TYR A 473 6.17 16.04 -45.50
C TYR A 473 5.80 16.23 -46.97
N ASN A 474 5.17 15.20 -47.57
CA ASN A 474 4.80 15.18 -48.98
C ASN A 474 3.39 14.61 -49.15
N ASN A 475 2.50 15.34 -49.84
CA ASN A 475 1.14 14.89 -50.20
C ASN A 475 0.34 14.27 -49.03
N GLY A 476 0.40 14.87 -47.84
CA GLY A 476 -0.31 14.38 -46.66
C GLY A 476 0.36 13.24 -45.90
N THR A 477 1.56 12.82 -46.31
CA THR A 477 2.37 11.79 -45.63
C THR A 477 3.62 12.43 -45.02
N LEU A 478 3.83 12.19 -43.73
CA LEU A 478 5.08 12.49 -43.03
C LEU A 478 5.98 11.27 -43.09
N SER A 479 7.27 11.44 -43.39
CA SER A 479 8.27 10.37 -43.38
C SER A 479 9.56 10.85 -42.73
N TRP A 480 10.36 9.92 -42.21
CA TRP A 480 11.63 10.21 -41.54
C TRP A 480 12.60 9.02 -41.66
N THR A 481 13.86 9.25 -41.30
CA THR A 481 14.82 8.19 -41.00
C THR A 481 14.75 7.89 -39.51
N GLY A 482 14.50 6.63 -39.17
CA GLY A 482 14.36 6.15 -37.80
C GLY A 482 15.41 5.10 -37.42
N VAL A 483 15.19 4.45 -36.29
CA VAL A 483 16.04 3.38 -35.74
C VAL A 483 15.28 2.05 -35.83
N ASN A 484 15.97 0.99 -36.23
CA ASN A 484 15.33 -0.33 -36.38
C ASN A 484 14.76 -0.84 -35.05
N GLY A 485 13.60 -1.50 -35.09
CA GLY A 485 12.92 -2.03 -33.90
C GLY A 485 12.30 -0.96 -32.98
N MET A 486 12.22 0.31 -33.42
CA MET A 486 11.60 1.39 -32.67
C MET A 486 10.24 1.79 -33.23
N ARG A 487 9.44 2.43 -32.39
CA ARG A 487 8.16 3.07 -32.74
C ARG A 487 8.34 4.59 -32.68
N TYR A 488 7.32 5.32 -33.10
CA TYR A 488 7.40 6.78 -33.23
C TYR A 488 6.12 7.45 -32.79
N ALA A 489 6.22 8.45 -31.90
CA ALA A 489 5.11 9.32 -31.55
C ALA A 489 5.07 10.51 -32.52
N ILE A 490 3.91 10.75 -33.14
CA ILE A 490 3.73 11.78 -34.16
C ILE A 490 2.91 12.93 -33.56
N TYR A 491 3.40 14.15 -33.74
CA TYR A 491 2.76 15.37 -33.28
C TYR A 491 2.36 16.28 -34.44
N ALA A 492 1.20 16.92 -34.33
CA ALA A 492 0.80 18.05 -35.16
C ALA A 492 0.50 19.25 -34.26
N VAL A 493 1.37 20.26 -34.34
CA VAL A 493 1.35 21.45 -33.49
C VAL A 493 0.95 22.66 -34.35
N PRO A 494 -0.07 23.44 -33.98
CA PRO A 494 -0.49 24.59 -34.76
C PRO A 494 0.66 25.57 -34.97
N GLU A 495 0.79 26.08 -36.19
CA GLU A 495 1.78 27.12 -36.52
C GLU A 495 1.61 28.34 -35.58
N GLY A 496 2.72 28.88 -35.10
CA GLY A 496 2.75 29.96 -34.10
C GLY A 496 2.66 29.48 -32.63
N THR A 497 2.40 28.20 -32.37
CA THR A 497 2.56 27.62 -31.03
C THR A 497 4.04 27.42 -30.71
N SER A 498 4.46 27.71 -29.47
CA SER A 498 5.83 27.42 -29.04
C SER A 498 6.12 25.93 -29.15
N GLN A 499 7.14 25.56 -29.92
CA GLN A 499 7.56 24.15 -30.07
C GLN A 499 8.21 23.61 -28.80
N ALA A 500 8.77 24.48 -27.95
CA ALA A 500 9.66 24.11 -26.86
C ALA A 500 9.04 23.09 -25.90
N THR A 501 7.74 23.23 -25.61
CA THR A 501 6.98 22.35 -24.69
C THR A 501 5.79 21.65 -25.34
N ALA A 502 5.46 21.93 -26.60
CA ALA A 502 4.23 21.46 -27.24
C ALA A 502 4.09 19.92 -27.20
N CYS A 503 5.16 19.18 -27.47
CA CYS A 503 5.12 17.72 -27.47
C CYS A 503 4.87 17.10 -26.08
N ARG A 504 4.82 17.87 -24.99
CA ARG A 504 4.39 17.37 -23.66
C ARG A 504 2.88 17.23 -23.56
N GLU A 505 2.15 17.85 -24.47
CA GLU A 505 0.70 17.94 -24.40
C GLU A 505 0.01 16.88 -25.26
N ALA A 506 -0.84 16.07 -24.64
CA ALA A 506 -1.61 15.02 -25.34
C ALA A 506 -2.46 15.56 -26.51
N ARG A 507 -2.91 16.82 -26.45
CA ARG A 507 -3.75 17.45 -27.50
C ARG A 507 -3.08 17.59 -28.87
N TYR A 508 -1.75 17.53 -28.91
CA TYR A 508 -0.98 17.62 -30.15
C TYR A 508 -0.51 16.25 -30.64
N LEU A 509 -0.68 15.19 -29.85
CA LEU A 509 -0.35 13.81 -30.24
C LEU A 509 -1.38 13.29 -31.25
N LEU A 510 -0.91 12.84 -32.41
CA LEU A 510 -1.74 12.16 -33.41
C LEU A 510 -1.82 10.65 -33.16
N GLY A 511 -0.76 10.06 -32.63
CA GLY A 511 -0.69 8.64 -32.31
C GLY A 511 0.73 8.09 -32.39
N LEU A 512 0.81 6.77 -32.40
CA LEU A 512 2.03 5.97 -32.52
C LEU A 512 2.11 5.35 -33.92
N SER A 513 3.30 5.30 -34.51
CA SER A 513 3.60 4.54 -35.73
C SER A 513 4.67 3.49 -35.45
N TYR A 514 4.46 2.29 -35.98
CA TYR A 514 5.48 1.23 -36.02
C TYR A 514 6.36 1.33 -37.27
N GLU A 515 6.00 2.21 -38.20
CA GLU A 515 6.70 2.46 -39.45
C GLU A 515 7.41 3.82 -39.42
N THR A 516 8.35 4.04 -40.34
CA THR A 516 9.02 5.35 -40.50
C THR A 516 8.23 6.34 -41.35
N SER A 517 6.91 6.20 -41.38
CA SER A 517 5.99 7.13 -42.03
C SER A 517 4.64 7.18 -41.32
N TYR A 518 3.88 8.25 -41.57
CA TYR A 518 2.54 8.44 -41.00
C TYR A 518 1.66 9.30 -41.91
N THR A 519 0.41 8.88 -42.11
CA THR A 519 -0.57 9.66 -42.88
C THR A 519 -1.19 10.74 -41.99
N ILE A 520 -0.97 12.01 -42.32
CA ILE A 520 -1.53 13.14 -41.57
C ILE A 520 -3.04 13.26 -41.84
N PRO A 521 -3.89 13.29 -40.78
CA PRO A 521 -5.32 13.52 -40.89
C PRO A 521 -5.65 14.80 -41.68
N ALA A 522 -6.69 14.77 -42.50
CA ALA A 522 -6.99 15.86 -43.44
C ALA A 522 -7.14 17.23 -42.77
N ASP A 523 -7.73 17.27 -41.58
CA ASP A 523 -7.92 18.47 -40.73
C ASP A 523 -6.62 19.02 -40.12
N ARG A 524 -5.54 18.24 -40.17
CA ARG A 524 -4.21 18.59 -39.64
C ARG A 524 -3.16 18.84 -40.72
N ARG A 525 -3.53 18.85 -42.00
CA ARG A 525 -2.59 19.01 -43.14
C ARG A 525 -2.12 20.43 -43.40
N THR A 526 -2.83 21.45 -42.89
CA THR A 526 -2.60 22.89 -43.15
C THR A 526 -2.62 23.67 -41.84
N GLY A 527 -1.68 24.61 -41.65
CA GLY A 527 -1.59 25.43 -40.43
C GLY A 527 -0.96 24.72 -39.24
N TYR A 528 -0.20 23.65 -39.49
CA TYR A 528 0.49 22.86 -38.47
C TYR A 528 1.94 22.61 -38.89
N THR A 529 2.83 22.57 -37.91
CA THR A 529 4.15 21.96 -38.01
C THR A 529 4.14 20.59 -37.33
N TYR A 530 5.01 19.69 -37.75
CA TYR A 530 5.03 18.30 -37.29
C TYR A 530 6.30 18.00 -36.53
N ALA A 531 6.20 17.13 -35.53
CA ALA A 531 7.34 16.57 -34.84
C ALA A 531 7.21 15.06 -34.71
N VAL A 532 8.36 14.39 -34.61
CA VAL A 532 8.46 12.95 -34.43
C VAL A 532 9.41 12.68 -33.27
N ALA A 533 8.96 11.87 -32.30
CA ALA A 533 9.79 11.36 -31.21
C ALA A 533 9.93 9.84 -31.35
N ILE A 534 11.12 9.30 -31.07
CA ILE A 534 11.31 7.85 -30.98
C ILE A 534 10.61 7.34 -29.72
N VAL A 535 10.00 6.17 -29.79
CA VAL A 535 9.43 5.42 -28.67
C VAL A 535 9.97 3.99 -28.73
N ASP A 536 10.71 3.57 -27.70
CA ASP A 536 11.24 2.20 -27.69
C ASP A 536 10.16 1.15 -27.38
N ARG A 537 10.52 -0.14 -27.47
CA ARG A 537 9.57 -1.23 -27.19
C ARG A 537 9.15 -1.29 -25.72
N TYR A 538 9.92 -0.73 -24.80
CA TYR A 538 9.58 -0.60 -23.38
C TYR A 538 8.60 0.53 -23.08
N GLY A 539 8.38 1.44 -24.05
CA GLY A 539 7.46 2.58 -23.94
C GLY A 539 8.13 3.90 -23.56
N ASN A 540 9.47 3.95 -23.47
CA ASN A 540 10.17 5.22 -23.28
C ASN A 540 10.07 6.04 -24.55
N GLU A 541 9.49 7.23 -24.43
CA GLU A 541 9.55 8.25 -25.46
C GLU A 541 10.86 9.03 -25.32
N TYR A 542 11.47 9.43 -26.43
CA TYR A 542 12.71 10.23 -26.51
C TYR A 542 12.46 11.65 -27.01
N ALA A 543 13.51 12.48 -27.12
CA ALA A 543 13.37 13.87 -27.55
C ALA A 543 12.72 13.98 -28.95
N PRO A 544 11.70 14.85 -29.12
CA PRO A 544 11.08 15.07 -30.42
C PRO A 544 11.97 15.95 -31.32
N LEU A 545 11.95 15.68 -32.63
CA LEU A 545 12.50 16.57 -33.64
C LEU A 545 11.37 17.13 -34.51
N PHE A 546 11.30 18.46 -34.65
CA PHE A 546 10.37 19.15 -35.53
C PHE A 546 10.86 19.17 -36.98
N LEU A 547 9.91 19.13 -37.92
CA LEU A 547 10.17 19.28 -39.35
C LEU A 547 10.93 20.60 -39.62
N GLY A 548 12.10 20.48 -40.23
CA GLY A 548 12.97 21.61 -40.58
C GLY A 548 13.81 22.16 -39.42
N ALA A 549 13.72 21.59 -38.22
CA ALA A 549 14.56 21.98 -37.09
C ALA A 549 15.99 21.46 -37.25
N SER A 550 16.96 22.20 -36.69
CA SER A 550 18.33 21.73 -36.53
C SER A 550 18.49 21.05 -35.17
N VAL A 551 19.33 20.01 -35.11
CA VAL A 551 19.62 19.29 -33.87
C VAL A 551 20.54 20.12 -32.97
N GLY A 552 20.10 20.39 -31.75
CA GLY A 552 20.88 20.98 -30.67
C GLY A 552 21.35 19.95 -29.65
N ASN A 553 21.97 20.44 -28.57
CA ASN A 553 22.34 19.64 -27.40
C ASN A 553 21.68 20.25 -26.17
N ALA A 554 21.05 19.42 -25.34
CA ALA A 554 20.52 19.88 -24.06
C ALA A 554 21.67 20.22 -23.10
N THR A 555 21.36 20.96 -22.04
CA THR A 555 22.31 21.26 -20.96
C THR A 555 22.06 20.35 -19.77
N ALA A 556 23.12 19.75 -19.22
CA ALA A 556 23.01 18.94 -18.01
C ALA A 556 22.70 19.81 -16.78
N VAL A 557 21.84 19.31 -15.90
CA VAL A 557 21.55 19.94 -14.61
C VAL A 557 22.63 19.64 -13.58
N SER A 558 22.72 20.49 -12.56
CA SER A 558 23.50 20.25 -11.33
C SER A 558 22.58 19.69 -10.25
N LEU A 559 22.97 18.57 -9.64
CA LEU A 559 22.21 17.91 -8.57
C LEU A 559 22.45 18.61 -7.22
N THR A 560 21.40 18.70 -6.40
CA THR A 560 21.42 19.44 -5.12
C THR A 560 21.15 18.54 -3.92
N SER A 561 20.03 17.81 -3.93
CA SER A 561 19.62 16.93 -2.83
C SER A 561 19.02 15.63 -3.39
N PRO A 562 19.26 14.46 -2.77
CA PRO A 562 20.28 14.23 -1.73
C PRO A 562 21.70 14.57 -2.25
N ALA A 563 22.57 15.10 -1.39
CA ALA A 563 23.97 15.31 -1.75
C ALA A 563 24.67 13.96 -1.98
N ASP A 564 25.77 13.95 -2.75
CA ASP A 564 26.51 12.72 -3.03
C ASP A 564 27.03 12.07 -1.73
N GLY A 565 26.67 10.79 -1.53
CA GLY A 565 26.98 10.00 -0.34
C GLY A 565 26.10 10.29 0.89
N ALA A 566 25.06 11.12 0.76
CA ALA A 566 24.19 11.48 1.89
C ALA A 566 23.33 10.29 2.36
N SER A 567 22.91 10.34 3.63
CA SER A 567 21.84 9.47 4.14
C SER A 567 20.49 10.09 3.78
N ALA A 568 19.62 9.34 3.11
CA ALA A 568 18.29 9.79 2.69
C ALA A 568 17.25 8.73 3.03
N ILE A 569 16.60 8.93 4.17
CA ILE A 569 15.69 7.95 4.81
C ILE A 569 14.36 8.67 5.09
N GLY A 570 13.25 7.96 4.92
CA GLY A 570 11.91 8.53 5.04
C GLY A 570 11.53 9.39 3.82
N ILE A 571 10.78 10.47 4.04
CA ILE A 571 10.30 11.35 2.98
C ILE A 571 11.31 12.47 2.73
N PHE A 572 11.80 12.56 1.51
CA PHE A 572 12.71 13.61 1.06
C PHE A 572 12.48 13.93 -0.42
N ASP A 573 12.96 15.09 -0.87
CA ASP A 573 12.90 15.47 -2.28
C ASP A 573 14.26 15.34 -2.95
N PHE A 574 14.26 14.69 -4.12
CA PHE A 574 15.32 14.87 -5.10
C PHE A 574 15.18 16.26 -5.71
N THR A 575 16.26 17.03 -5.79
CA THR A 575 16.24 18.40 -6.36
C THR A 575 17.50 18.70 -7.16
N TRP A 576 17.34 19.52 -8.20
CA TRP A 576 18.41 19.92 -9.11
C TRP A 576 18.18 21.33 -9.68
N SER A 577 19.17 21.88 -10.38
CA SER A 577 19.06 23.17 -11.08
C SER A 577 18.05 23.12 -12.23
N SER A 578 17.27 24.17 -12.47
CA SER A 578 16.36 24.23 -13.62
C SER A 578 17.05 24.64 -14.93
N VAL A 579 16.65 24.02 -16.05
CA VAL A 579 16.95 24.41 -17.43
C VAL A 579 15.66 24.89 -18.10
N ALA A 580 15.72 26.03 -18.80
CA ALA A 580 14.57 26.61 -19.48
C ALA A 580 13.99 25.65 -20.53
N ASP A 581 12.65 25.58 -20.58
CA ASP A 581 11.90 24.74 -21.50
C ASP A 581 12.26 23.24 -21.50
N ALA A 582 12.90 22.73 -20.44
CA ALA A 582 13.26 21.33 -20.32
C ALA A 582 12.20 20.50 -19.56
N SER A 583 12.17 19.20 -19.84
CA SER A 583 11.65 18.18 -18.93
C SER A 583 12.81 17.31 -18.47
N TYR A 584 12.61 16.55 -17.41
CA TYR A 584 13.65 15.77 -16.78
C TYR A 584 13.20 14.33 -16.65
N TYR A 585 14.12 13.39 -16.81
CA TYR A 585 13.96 12.03 -16.35
C TYR A 585 14.87 11.85 -15.15
N ILE A 586 14.29 11.57 -13.99
CA ILE A 586 15.06 11.13 -12.83
C ILE A 586 15.23 9.61 -12.95
N ASP A 587 16.48 9.17 -12.97
CA ASP A 587 16.84 7.76 -12.93
C ASP A 587 17.36 7.45 -11.52
N VAL A 588 16.83 6.40 -10.88
CA VAL A 588 17.29 5.86 -9.60
C VAL A 588 17.60 4.38 -9.79
N ALA A 589 18.76 3.93 -9.31
CA ALA A 589 19.30 2.59 -9.55
C ALA A 589 19.97 1.98 -8.32
N ARG A 590 20.07 0.64 -8.31
CA ARG A 590 20.86 -0.12 -7.32
C ARG A 590 22.36 -0.12 -7.64
N ASP A 591 22.74 0.20 -8.87
CA ASP A 591 24.11 0.19 -9.36
C ASP A 591 24.51 1.49 -10.09
N ASN A 592 25.80 1.83 -10.03
CA ASN A 592 26.34 3.05 -10.66
C ASN A 592 26.30 3.01 -12.19
N ALA A 593 26.15 1.82 -12.80
CA ALA A 593 26.04 1.68 -14.25
C ALA A 593 24.59 1.84 -14.75
N PHE A 594 23.61 1.99 -13.84
CA PHE A 594 22.18 2.07 -14.16
C PHE A 594 21.70 0.87 -14.97
N THR A 595 22.22 -0.32 -14.65
CA THR A 595 21.79 -1.59 -15.25
C THR A 595 20.66 -2.25 -14.46
N ASP A 596 20.56 -1.95 -13.17
CA ASP A 596 19.50 -2.35 -12.23
C ASP A 596 18.74 -1.08 -11.80
N LEU A 597 17.82 -0.65 -12.69
CA LEU A 597 16.97 0.50 -12.44
C LEU A 597 15.88 0.16 -11.44
N ILE A 598 15.66 1.07 -10.50
CA ILE A 598 14.48 1.08 -9.63
C ILE A 598 13.37 1.89 -10.29
N LEU A 599 13.73 3.03 -10.86
CA LEU A 599 12.78 3.95 -11.49
C LEU A 599 13.50 4.82 -12.53
N SER A 600 12.83 5.06 -13.65
CA SER A 600 13.12 6.17 -14.59
C SER A 600 11.82 6.91 -14.89
N ARG A 601 11.65 8.13 -14.37
CA ARG A 601 10.38 8.87 -14.47
C ARG A 601 10.54 10.28 -15.00
N GLU A 602 9.66 10.63 -15.94
CA GLU A 602 9.56 11.98 -16.48
C GLU A 602 8.89 12.94 -15.49
N VAL A 603 9.49 14.11 -15.28
CA VAL A 603 8.92 15.24 -14.53
C VAL A 603 9.17 16.55 -15.27
N THR A 604 8.31 17.55 -15.03
CA THR A 604 8.43 18.89 -15.61
C THR A 604 8.98 19.92 -14.63
N THR A 605 9.07 19.57 -13.36
CA THR A 605 9.67 20.35 -12.27
C THR A 605 11.11 19.93 -12.03
N ASN A 606 11.87 20.77 -11.34
CA ASN A 606 13.26 20.47 -10.95
C ASN A 606 13.35 19.75 -9.58
N SER A 607 12.31 18.98 -9.26
CA SER A 607 12.15 18.25 -8.01
C SER A 607 11.28 17.01 -8.19
N PHE A 608 11.51 16.02 -7.33
CA PHE A 608 10.79 14.75 -7.29
C PHE A 608 10.74 14.23 -5.85
N ALA A 609 9.54 13.90 -5.35
CA ALA A 609 9.37 13.36 -4.00
C ALA A 609 9.69 11.86 -3.92
N SER A 610 10.47 11.46 -2.91
CA SER A 610 10.82 10.05 -2.65
C SER A 610 9.61 9.18 -2.33
N SER A 611 8.48 9.76 -1.92
CA SER A 611 7.22 9.06 -1.65
C SER A 611 6.63 8.35 -2.87
N TYR A 612 7.16 8.61 -4.07
CA TYR A 612 6.77 7.93 -5.29
C TYR A 612 7.74 6.83 -5.73
N LEU A 613 8.83 6.62 -4.98
CA LEU A 613 9.68 5.46 -5.19
C LEU A 613 9.02 4.20 -4.60
N PRO A 614 9.41 3.02 -5.09
CA PRO A 614 9.27 1.79 -4.33
C PRO A 614 9.93 1.91 -2.96
N ASP A 615 9.45 1.14 -2.00
CA ASP A 615 10.03 1.12 -0.68
C ASP A 615 11.45 0.56 -0.79
N LEU A 616 12.44 1.39 -0.41
CA LEU A 616 13.84 1.05 -0.55
C LEU A 616 14.31 0.23 0.64
N GLU A 617 14.98 -0.87 0.36
CA GLU A 617 15.75 -1.61 1.36
C GLU A 617 16.97 -0.81 1.85
N LYS A 618 17.61 -1.27 2.92
CA LYS A 618 18.85 -0.66 3.39
C LYS A 618 19.97 -0.89 2.38
N GLY A 619 20.50 0.18 1.80
CA GLY A 619 21.55 0.04 0.78
C GLY A 619 22.05 1.37 0.23
N THR A 620 23.09 1.29 -0.61
CA THR A 620 23.58 2.42 -1.39
C THR A 620 22.90 2.41 -2.76
N TYR A 621 22.31 3.54 -3.12
CA TYR A 621 21.62 3.76 -4.37
C TYR A 621 22.29 4.89 -5.15
N TYR A 622 22.05 4.90 -6.46
CA TYR A 622 22.61 5.88 -7.39
C TYR A 622 21.48 6.61 -8.09
N TRP A 623 21.66 7.91 -8.30
CA TRP A 623 20.68 8.71 -9.03
C TRP A 623 21.34 9.73 -9.94
N ARG A 624 20.65 10.04 -11.03
CA ARG A 624 21.03 11.07 -12.00
C ARG A 624 19.78 11.64 -12.64
N VAL A 625 19.96 12.77 -13.32
CA VAL A 625 18.89 13.43 -14.07
C VAL A 625 19.28 13.59 -15.52
N ARG A 626 18.46 13.05 -16.42
CA ARG A 626 18.53 13.32 -17.86
C ARG A 626 17.65 14.53 -18.18
N THR A 627 18.24 15.52 -18.83
CA THR A 627 17.58 16.75 -19.24
C THR A 627 17.18 16.62 -20.70
N ARG A 628 15.89 16.81 -20.96
CA ARG A 628 15.30 16.68 -22.29
C ARG A 628 14.74 18.01 -22.76
N GLN A 629 15.13 18.37 -23.98
CA GLN A 629 14.62 19.55 -24.68
C GLN A 629 14.22 19.17 -26.10
N THR A 630 13.19 19.83 -26.60
CA THR A 630 12.74 19.68 -27.99
C THR A 630 13.88 20.01 -28.96
N ASN A 631 14.01 19.22 -30.03
CA ASN A 631 15.05 19.33 -31.05
C ASN A 631 16.49 19.13 -30.56
N CYS A 632 16.70 18.61 -29.35
CA CYS A 632 18.03 18.43 -28.77
C CYS A 632 18.28 16.97 -28.41
N THR A 633 19.55 16.54 -28.47
CA THR A 633 19.97 15.32 -27.78
C THR A 633 19.90 15.54 -26.28
N ASP A 634 19.52 14.53 -25.52
CA ASP A 634 19.48 14.61 -24.06
C ASP A 634 20.87 14.85 -23.46
N ALA A 635 20.90 15.49 -22.30
CA ALA A 635 22.11 15.67 -21.50
C ALA A 635 21.92 15.06 -20.11
N THR A 636 22.94 14.41 -19.58
CA THR A 636 22.87 13.72 -18.29
C THR A 636 23.70 14.46 -17.24
N SER A 637 23.17 14.61 -16.03
CA SER A 637 23.91 15.17 -14.89
C SER A 637 25.10 14.28 -14.48
N ALA A 638 25.89 14.75 -13.50
CA ALA A 638 26.71 13.83 -12.72
C ALA A 638 25.82 12.76 -12.04
N THR A 639 26.42 11.62 -11.68
CA THR A 639 25.75 10.61 -10.86
C THR A 639 26.11 10.85 -9.40
N TYR A 640 25.10 10.93 -8.54
CA TYR A 640 25.27 10.98 -7.09
C TYR A 640 24.82 9.66 -6.47
N SER A 641 25.42 9.31 -5.35
CA SER A 641 25.02 8.19 -4.51
C SER A 641 24.26 8.67 -3.27
N PHE A 642 23.44 7.83 -2.67
CA PHE A 642 22.87 8.05 -1.34
C PHE A 642 22.65 6.71 -0.63
N ASN A 643 22.66 6.73 0.70
CA ASN A 643 22.28 5.57 1.51
C ASN A 643 20.79 5.68 1.83
N GLY A 644 20.02 4.75 1.28
CA GLY A 644 18.58 4.62 1.47
C GLY A 644 18.22 3.49 2.43
N GLY A 645 16.94 3.37 2.72
CA GLY A 645 16.38 2.35 3.59
C GLY A 645 15.20 2.86 4.41
N PRO A 646 14.50 1.97 5.13
CA PRO A 646 13.43 2.36 6.03
C PRO A 646 13.98 3.01 7.31
N PHE A 647 13.18 3.93 7.87
CA PHE A 647 13.33 4.32 9.27
C PHE A 647 12.57 3.30 10.13
N GLU A 648 13.30 2.40 10.79
CA GLU A 648 12.73 1.26 11.50
C GLU A 648 13.47 0.94 12.80
N ILE A 649 12.86 0.11 13.65
CA ILE A 649 13.51 -0.48 14.80
C ILE A 649 14.36 -1.66 14.30
N GLU A 650 15.67 -1.57 14.46
CA GLU A 650 16.65 -2.58 14.04
C GLU A 650 16.78 -3.72 15.06
N SER A 651 16.56 -3.43 16.35
CA SER A 651 16.58 -4.41 17.43
C SER A 651 15.55 -4.06 18.50
N PRO A 652 14.77 -5.03 19.00
CA PRO A 652 14.64 -6.40 18.49
C PRO A 652 14.08 -6.41 17.07
N VAL A 653 14.53 -7.38 16.25
CA VAL A 653 13.95 -7.59 14.91
C VAL A 653 12.49 -7.99 15.07
N SER A 654 11.60 -7.47 14.22
CA SER A 654 10.17 -7.80 14.28
C SER A 654 9.93 -9.32 14.21
N GLY A 655 9.02 -9.82 15.04
CA GLY A 655 8.77 -11.26 15.20
C GLY A 655 9.73 -12.00 16.12
N SER A 656 10.77 -11.35 16.66
CA SER A 656 11.69 -12.00 17.59
C SER A 656 10.95 -12.58 18.81
N THR A 657 11.27 -13.82 19.16
CA THR A 657 10.80 -14.47 20.39
C THR A 657 11.96 -14.61 21.37
N SER A 658 11.66 -14.83 22.65
CA SER A 658 12.68 -14.94 23.70
C SER A 658 13.56 -13.69 23.86
N VAL A 659 12.98 -12.52 23.62
CA VAL A 659 13.66 -11.23 23.83
C VAL A 659 13.77 -10.96 25.33
N SER A 660 14.93 -10.50 25.83
CA SER A 660 15.05 -10.19 27.26
C SER A 660 14.00 -9.17 27.72
N THR A 661 13.62 -9.20 29.01
CA THR A 661 12.76 -8.17 29.61
C THR A 661 13.47 -6.82 29.82
N THR A 662 14.78 -6.77 29.59
CA THR A 662 15.61 -5.55 29.58
C THR A 662 16.34 -5.37 28.23
N PRO A 663 15.62 -5.41 27.10
CA PRO A 663 16.26 -5.42 25.80
C PRO A 663 16.89 -4.06 25.50
N THR A 664 17.96 -4.08 24.70
CA THR A 664 18.41 -2.88 24.01
C THR A 664 17.56 -2.70 22.76
N ILE A 665 16.77 -1.63 22.75
CA ILE A 665 16.03 -1.19 21.58
C ILE A 665 16.94 -0.26 20.79
N SER A 666 17.13 -0.52 19.49
CA SER A 666 17.87 0.37 18.59
C SER A 666 17.08 0.57 17.30
N TRP A 667 17.21 1.73 16.68
CA TRP A 667 16.54 2.09 15.44
C TRP A 667 17.46 2.85 14.50
N THR A 668 17.07 2.91 13.23
CA THR A 668 17.79 3.65 12.20
C THR A 668 17.97 5.11 12.60
N VAL A 669 19.15 5.68 12.41
CA VAL A 669 19.38 7.12 12.61
C VAL A 669 18.62 7.90 11.54
N TYR A 670 17.68 8.76 11.96
CA TYR A 670 16.98 9.64 11.04
C TYR A 670 17.91 10.81 10.63
N PRO A 671 17.95 11.21 9.34
CA PRO A 671 18.82 12.30 8.89
C PRO A 671 18.54 13.63 9.62
N GLY A 672 19.62 14.35 9.94
CA GLY A 672 19.57 15.60 10.71
C GLY A 672 19.69 15.39 12.23
N ASP A 673 19.66 16.48 13.00
CA ASP A 673 19.70 16.45 14.47
C ASP A 673 18.31 16.08 15.03
N ALA A 674 17.90 14.82 14.85
CA ALA A 674 16.58 14.33 15.23
C ALA A 674 16.48 13.93 16.72
N GLU A 675 15.34 14.25 17.35
CA GLU A 675 14.91 13.65 18.62
C GLU A 675 13.92 12.51 18.34
N TYR A 676 13.89 11.48 19.19
CA TYR A 676 13.07 10.29 18.99
C TYR A 676 12.07 10.11 20.12
N ARG A 677 10.84 9.69 19.82
CA ARG A 677 9.85 9.19 20.80
C ARG A 677 9.65 7.70 20.57
N LEU A 678 10.00 6.87 21.56
CA LEU A 678 9.77 5.43 21.54
C LEU A 678 8.49 5.11 22.30
N GLU A 679 7.56 4.45 21.62
CA GLU A 679 6.32 3.93 22.18
C GLU A 679 6.37 2.40 22.20
N ILE A 680 6.03 1.77 23.33
CA ILE A 680 5.85 0.32 23.47
C ILE A 680 4.48 0.06 24.07
N ASN A 681 3.72 -0.84 23.47
CA ASN A 681 2.34 -1.16 23.84
C ASN A 681 2.08 -2.67 23.78
N THR A 682 1.10 -3.17 24.53
CA THR A 682 0.63 -4.55 24.42
C THR A 682 -0.39 -4.74 23.27
N TYR A 683 -0.77 -3.68 22.59
CA TYR A 683 -1.67 -3.68 21.44
C TYR A 683 -1.02 -3.00 20.23
N ASP A 684 -1.22 -3.60 19.06
CA ASP A 684 -0.73 -3.13 17.76
C ASP A 684 -1.35 -1.80 17.31
N ASP A 685 -2.57 -1.51 17.77
CA ASP A 685 -3.28 -0.25 17.55
C ASP A 685 -2.82 0.90 18.48
N PHE A 686 -1.86 0.64 19.38
CA PHE A 686 -1.33 1.59 20.37
C PHE A 686 -2.42 2.24 21.25
N ARG A 687 -3.51 1.53 21.56
CA ARG A 687 -4.56 2.03 22.47
C ARG A 687 -4.02 2.34 23.87
N SER A 688 -4.63 3.35 24.52
CA SER A 688 -4.14 3.92 25.80
C SER A 688 -4.01 2.91 26.95
N MET A 689 -4.87 1.89 26.98
CA MET A 689 -4.87 0.90 28.06
C MET A 689 -3.70 -0.10 28.00
N GLY A 690 -2.95 -0.18 26.89
CA GLY A 690 -1.79 -1.07 26.78
C GLY A 690 -0.43 -0.37 26.80
N VAL A 691 -0.39 0.94 27.05
CA VAL A 691 0.86 1.70 27.05
C VAL A 691 1.80 1.15 28.11
N THR A 692 2.97 0.70 27.67
CA THR A 692 4.04 0.16 28.51
C THR A 692 5.20 1.16 28.61
N LEU A 693 5.52 1.83 27.51
CA LEU A 693 6.53 2.89 27.45
C LEU A 693 6.09 3.99 26.48
N ASP A 694 6.33 5.24 26.84
CA ASP A 694 6.21 6.41 25.96
C ASP A 694 7.20 7.48 26.42
N GLN A 695 8.38 7.53 25.80
CA GLN A 695 9.50 8.37 26.24
C GLN A 695 10.29 8.95 25.07
N ARG A 696 10.96 10.09 25.32
CA ARG A 696 11.84 10.76 24.34
C ARG A 696 13.33 10.50 24.58
N TYR A 697 14.09 10.42 23.50
CA TYR A 697 15.52 10.11 23.46
C TYR A 697 16.24 10.97 22.43
N SER A 698 17.48 11.38 22.73
CA SER A 698 18.38 12.06 21.78
C SER A 698 19.33 11.11 21.04
N SER A 699 19.39 9.85 21.45
CA SER A 699 20.14 8.77 20.80
C SER A 699 19.19 7.83 20.07
N ASN A 700 19.72 7.10 19.07
CA ASN A 700 18.97 6.11 18.31
C ASN A 700 18.90 4.71 18.96
N SER A 701 19.19 4.64 20.26
CA SER A 701 19.13 3.41 21.04
C SER A 701 18.96 3.70 22.52
N THR A 702 18.32 2.77 23.22
CA THR A 702 18.13 2.75 24.67
C THR A 702 18.05 1.31 25.19
N THR A 703 18.55 1.07 26.39
CA THR A 703 18.35 -0.20 27.11
C THR A 703 17.21 -0.02 28.10
N LEU A 704 16.17 -0.84 27.99
CA LEU A 704 15.03 -0.74 28.91
C LEU A 704 15.43 -1.23 30.30
N SER A 705 14.96 -0.51 31.32
CA SER A 705 15.20 -0.88 32.71
C SER A 705 14.36 -2.09 33.12
N GLN A 706 14.84 -2.83 34.13
CA GLN A 706 14.03 -3.85 34.78
C GLN A 706 12.74 -3.23 35.31
N GLY A 707 11.61 -3.92 35.12
CA GLY A 707 10.30 -3.39 35.51
C GLY A 707 9.49 -2.73 34.38
N VAL A 708 10.06 -2.60 33.17
CA VAL A 708 9.32 -2.05 32.01
C VAL A 708 8.55 -3.14 31.27
N LEU A 709 9.20 -4.27 30.98
CA LEU A 709 8.59 -5.39 30.26
C LEU A 709 8.42 -6.60 31.17
N VAL A 710 7.35 -7.36 30.96
CA VAL A 710 7.06 -8.62 31.66
C VAL A 710 7.39 -9.80 30.74
N GLY A 711 7.82 -10.93 31.32
CA GLY A 711 8.15 -12.14 30.57
C GLY A 711 6.96 -12.78 29.84
N ASN A 712 7.26 -13.56 28.79
CA ASN A 712 6.31 -14.25 27.93
C ASN A 712 5.11 -13.38 27.52
N THR A 713 5.39 -12.19 27.00
CA THR A 713 4.40 -11.20 26.59
C THR A 713 4.78 -10.63 25.23
N LYS A 714 3.80 -10.56 24.32
CA LYS A 714 3.97 -9.92 23.01
C LYS A 714 3.81 -8.41 23.18
N TYR A 715 4.81 -7.65 22.74
CA TYR A 715 4.80 -6.20 22.71
C TYR A 715 4.91 -5.69 21.28
N TYR A 716 4.36 -4.51 21.06
CA TYR A 716 4.41 -3.74 19.82
C TYR A 716 5.13 -2.43 20.11
N ALA A 717 6.13 -2.10 19.30
CA ALA A 717 6.98 -0.93 19.45
C ALA A 717 7.00 -0.13 18.15
N ARG A 718 7.03 1.19 18.27
CA ARG A 718 7.29 2.10 17.15
C ARG A 718 8.10 3.29 17.65
N VAL A 719 8.86 3.90 16.75
CA VAL A 719 9.64 5.11 17.05
C VAL A 719 9.22 6.23 16.12
N THR A 720 9.07 7.44 16.65
CA THR A 720 8.80 8.66 15.88
C THR A 720 10.02 9.57 15.95
N ALA A 721 10.58 9.92 14.80
CA ALA A 721 11.64 10.93 14.68
C ALA A 721 11.03 12.34 14.52
N TYR A 722 11.61 13.30 15.23
CA TYR A 722 11.33 14.73 15.17
C TYR A 722 12.58 15.45 14.66
N ALA A 723 12.58 15.87 13.39
CA ALA A 723 13.71 16.55 12.75
C ALA A 723 13.23 17.89 12.16
N GLY A 724 13.40 18.97 12.92
CA GLY A 724 12.83 20.28 12.56
C GLY A 724 11.29 20.24 12.56
N ASP A 725 10.68 20.50 11.39
CA ASP A 725 9.23 20.44 11.20
C ASP A 725 8.74 19.04 10.74
N ILE A 726 9.66 18.10 10.53
CA ILE A 726 9.33 16.74 10.07
C ILE A 726 9.06 15.85 11.28
N GLU A 727 7.90 15.19 11.26
CA GLU A 727 7.54 14.09 12.15
C GLU A 727 7.35 12.83 11.30
N TYR A 728 8.13 11.78 11.56
CA TYR A 728 8.05 10.52 10.81
C TYR A 728 8.07 9.33 11.77
N THR A 729 7.06 8.47 11.66
CA THR A 729 6.89 7.30 12.54
C THR A 729 7.27 6.03 11.79
N SER A 730 8.09 5.19 12.42
CA SER A 730 8.48 3.88 11.88
C SER A 730 7.27 2.96 11.71
N PRO A 731 7.36 1.92 10.85
CA PRO A 731 6.49 0.77 10.95
C PRO A 731 6.49 0.18 12.37
N VAL A 732 5.40 -0.51 12.71
CA VAL A 732 5.27 -1.20 14.00
C VAL A 732 6.13 -2.46 13.99
N THR A 733 7.05 -2.56 14.93
CA THR A 733 7.83 -3.77 15.22
C THR A 733 7.17 -4.51 16.37
N TYR A 734 7.17 -5.83 16.37
CA TYR A 734 6.71 -6.59 17.53
C TYR A 734 7.70 -7.65 17.96
N PHE A 735 7.65 -8.03 19.23
CA PHE A 735 8.49 -9.09 19.76
C PHE A 735 7.84 -9.73 20.99
N THR A 736 8.22 -10.97 21.29
CA THR A 736 7.78 -11.70 22.47
C THR A 736 8.94 -11.85 23.44
N THR A 737 8.74 -11.40 24.67
CA THR A 737 9.75 -11.51 25.72
C THR A 737 9.98 -12.97 26.15
N GLU A 738 11.17 -13.25 26.66
CA GLU A 738 11.56 -14.54 27.23
C GLU A 738 10.61 -14.97 28.36
N GLU A 739 10.44 -16.28 28.49
CA GLU A 739 9.72 -16.82 29.64
C GLU A 739 10.59 -16.63 30.89
N ALA A 740 10.02 -15.92 31.87
CA ALA A 740 10.61 -15.78 33.19
C ALA A 740 9.67 -16.43 34.20
N ILE A 741 10.19 -17.42 34.94
CA ILE A 741 9.44 -18.07 36.02
C ILE A 741 9.75 -17.29 37.30
N PRO A 742 8.75 -16.64 37.93
CA PRO A 742 8.96 -15.91 39.16
C PRO A 742 9.26 -16.86 40.33
N ASP A 743 10.02 -16.39 41.31
CA ASP A 743 10.15 -17.08 42.57
C ASP A 743 8.84 -17.00 43.37
N VAL A 744 8.71 -17.88 44.37
CA VAL A 744 7.62 -17.84 45.34
C VAL A 744 7.72 -16.53 46.15
N PRO A 745 6.65 -15.71 46.27
CA PRO A 745 6.73 -14.42 46.95
C PRO A 745 7.26 -14.49 48.38
N VAL A 746 8.19 -13.60 48.70
CA VAL A 746 8.67 -13.42 50.09
C VAL A 746 7.91 -12.28 50.74
N ILE A 747 6.99 -12.58 51.66
CA ILE A 747 6.27 -11.56 52.42
C ILE A 747 7.26 -10.79 53.31
N LEU A 748 7.29 -9.46 53.15
CA LEU A 748 8.09 -8.54 53.96
C LEU A 748 7.29 -7.95 55.12
N PHE A 749 5.98 -7.80 54.95
CA PHE A 749 5.07 -7.30 55.98
C PHE A 749 3.64 -7.83 55.76
N PRO A 750 2.92 -8.27 56.82
CA PRO A 750 3.39 -8.47 58.19
C PRO A 750 4.40 -9.61 58.33
N THR A 751 5.20 -9.59 59.40
CA THR A 751 6.13 -10.68 59.73
C THR A 751 5.49 -11.71 60.65
N GLN A 752 6.02 -12.94 60.65
CA GLN A 752 5.52 -14.04 61.46
C GLN A 752 5.40 -13.67 62.95
N GLY A 753 4.20 -13.83 63.52
CA GLY A 753 3.87 -13.56 64.92
C GLY A 753 3.69 -12.08 65.26
N ALA A 754 3.79 -11.16 64.30
CA ALA A 754 3.65 -9.73 64.55
C ALA A 754 2.24 -9.36 65.04
N THR A 755 2.13 -8.27 65.80
CA THR A 755 0.86 -7.58 66.02
C THR A 755 0.81 -6.36 65.11
N VAL A 756 -0.21 -6.29 64.26
CA VAL A 756 -0.43 -5.18 63.32
C VAL A 756 -1.66 -4.40 63.77
N GLU A 757 -1.49 -3.10 63.95
CA GLU A 757 -2.53 -2.20 64.45
C GLU A 757 -2.83 -1.13 63.40
N GLY A 758 -4.10 -0.96 63.05
CA GLY A 758 -4.50 0.02 62.03
C GLY A 758 -5.95 -0.13 61.56
N PRO A 759 -6.46 0.86 60.80
CA PRO A 759 -7.78 0.75 60.17
C PRO A 759 -7.79 -0.23 58.98
N THR A 760 -6.65 -0.39 58.29
CA THR A 760 -6.40 -1.32 57.18
C THR A 760 -5.12 -2.11 57.45
N LEU A 761 -5.01 -3.31 56.87
CA LEU A 761 -3.80 -4.11 56.86
C LEU A 761 -3.03 -3.85 55.56
N GLN A 762 -1.86 -3.23 55.70
CA GLN A 762 -0.85 -3.19 54.64
C GLN A 762 -0.20 -4.58 54.50
N VAL A 763 -0.02 -5.04 53.28
CA VAL A 763 0.73 -6.24 52.94
C VAL A 763 1.81 -5.85 51.93
N ARG A 764 3.06 -6.23 52.19
CA ARG A 764 4.21 -5.96 51.30
C ARG A 764 5.02 -7.22 51.09
N TRP A 765 5.54 -7.42 49.90
CA TRP A 765 6.41 -8.55 49.55
C TRP A 765 7.64 -8.08 48.80
N ALA A 766 8.64 -8.96 48.66
CA ALA A 766 9.87 -8.69 47.94
C ALA A 766 9.56 -8.46 46.45
N GLU A 767 10.35 -7.59 45.82
CA GLU A 767 10.23 -7.31 44.40
C GLU A 767 10.50 -8.58 43.61
N GLU A 768 9.56 -8.92 42.73
CA GLU A 768 9.65 -10.05 41.81
C GLU A 768 9.25 -9.58 40.40
N PRO A 769 10.23 -9.18 39.57
CA PRO A 769 9.97 -8.63 38.24
C PRO A 769 9.50 -9.65 37.20
N ALA A 770 9.61 -10.96 37.46
CA ALA A 770 9.13 -11.99 36.55
C ALA A 770 7.63 -12.30 36.70
N ALA A 771 6.97 -11.82 37.76
CA ALA A 771 5.56 -12.06 37.99
C ALA A 771 4.66 -11.19 37.09
N LYS A 772 3.59 -11.77 36.53
CA LYS A 772 2.53 -11.04 35.82
C LYS A 772 1.52 -10.41 36.77
N THR A 773 1.18 -11.13 37.82
CA THR A 773 0.36 -10.65 38.93
C THR A 773 0.79 -11.36 40.22
N PHE A 774 0.37 -10.81 41.35
CA PHE A 774 0.47 -11.43 42.65
C PHE A 774 -0.91 -11.73 43.19
N ARG A 775 -1.11 -12.94 43.70
CA ARG A 775 -2.33 -13.32 44.42
C ARG A 775 -2.05 -13.39 45.90
N ILE A 776 -2.71 -12.53 46.66
CA ILE A 776 -2.57 -12.42 48.11
C ILE A 776 -3.87 -12.90 48.76
N GLU A 777 -3.73 -13.82 49.72
CA GLU A 777 -4.87 -14.43 50.42
C GLU A 777 -4.75 -14.27 51.93
N LEU A 778 -5.86 -13.91 52.56
CA LEU A 778 -6.03 -13.82 54.00
C LEU A 778 -7.17 -14.72 54.48
N HIS A 779 -6.96 -15.36 55.63
CA HIS A 779 -7.98 -16.16 56.30
C HIS A 779 -7.76 -16.19 57.82
N THR A 780 -8.79 -16.52 58.61
CA THR A 780 -8.71 -16.71 60.07
C THR A 780 -8.41 -18.16 60.48
N ASP A 781 -8.08 -19.01 59.50
CA ASP A 781 -7.78 -20.45 59.62
C ASP A 781 -6.57 -20.70 58.73
N ASP A 782 -5.55 -21.38 59.26
CA ASP A 782 -4.26 -21.61 58.60
C ASP A 782 -4.34 -22.60 57.44
N THR A 783 -5.44 -23.36 57.35
CA THR A 783 -5.75 -24.26 56.24
C THR A 783 -6.42 -23.55 55.06
N PHE A 784 -6.77 -22.26 55.20
CA PHE A 784 -7.53 -21.48 54.21
C PHE A 784 -8.85 -22.16 53.78
N SER A 785 -9.50 -22.83 54.74
CA SER A 785 -10.76 -23.54 54.56
C SER A 785 -11.85 -23.00 55.49
N PRO A 786 -13.11 -22.89 55.04
CA PRO A 786 -13.58 -23.11 53.67
C PRO A 786 -13.20 -21.95 52.75
N VAL A 787 -12.86 -22.25 51.49
CA VAL A 787 -12.40 -21.28 50.47
C VAL A 787 -13.29 -20.03 50.34
N ARG A 788 -14.60 -20.15 50.60
CA ARG A 788 -15.57 -19.04 50.57
C ARG A 788 -15.27 -17.89 51.55
N ASN A 789 -14.46 -18.16 52.58
CA ASN A 789 -14.10 -17.19 53.61
C ASN A 789 -12.72 -16.55 53.35
N VAL A 790 -12.01 -16.96 52.29
CA VAL A 790 -10.71 -16.38 51.91
C VAL A 790 -10.93 -14.97 51.35
N LYS A 791 -10.31 -13.98 51.98
CA LYS A 791 -10.19 -12.64 51.40
C LYS A 791 -9.03 -12.68 50.41
N ARG A 792 -9.27 -12.27 49.16
CA ARG A 792 -8.26 -12.33 48.08
C ARG A 792 -8.10 -10.97 47.42
N GLN A 793 -6.86 -10.62 47.09
CA GLN A 793 -6.52 -9.54 46.18
C GLN A 793 -5.58 -10.06 45.10
N THR A 794 -5.79 -9.58 43.88
CA THR A 794 -4.86 -9.76 42.76
C THR A 794 -4.26 -8.40 42.46
N VAL A 795 -2.94 -8.35 42.40
CA VAL A 795 -2.16 -7.13 42.26
C VAL A 795 -1.32 -7.26 41.00
N ASP A 796 -1.29 -6.21 40.19
CA ASP A 796 -0.60 -6.23 38.89
C ASP A 796 0.92 -6.33 39.06
N ALA A 797 1.62 -6.72 37.97
CA ALA A 797 3.08 -6.72 37.91
C ALA A 797 3.67 -5.38 38.38
N PHE A 798 4.84 -5.44 38.99
CA PHE A 798 5.59 -4.28 39.48
C PHE A 798 4.90 -3.45 40.58
N VAL A 799 3.79 -3.96 41.14
CA VAL A 799 3.17 -3.44 42.36
C VAL A 799 3.41 -4.47 43.47
N TYR A 800 4.14 -4.06 44.52
CA TYR A 800 4.64 -4.97 45.57
C TYR A 800 4.00 -4.73 46.94
N GLU A 801 2.85 -4.06 46.94
CA GLU A 801 2.08 -3.77 48.13
C GLU A 801 0.58 -3.76 47.85
N THR A 802 -0.21 -4.04 48.88
CA THR A 802 -1.68 -3.97 48.82
C THR A 802 -2.30 -3.81 50.20
N GLU A 803 -3.58 -3.44 50.25
CA GLU A 803 -4.29 -3.13 51.49
C GLU A 803 -5.57 -3.95 51.66
N PHE A 804 -5.72 -4.60 52.81
CA PHE A 804 -6.96 -5.27 53.20
C PHE A 804 -7.74 -4.46 54.24
N GLU A 805 -9.00 -4.17 53.93
CA GLU A 805 -9.91 -3.46 54.83
C GLU A 805 -10.92 -4.41 55.52
N GLY A 806 -11.59 -3.90 56.54
CA GLY A 806 -12.69 -4.60 57.21
C GLY A 806 -12.27 -5.95 57.79
N LEU A 807 -11.09 -6.01 58.39
CA LEU A 807 -10.59 -7.15 59.15
C LEU A 807 -11.03 -7.01 60.61
N ALA A 808 -11.50 -8.11 61.21
CA ALA A 808 -11.81 -8.16 62.64
C ALA A 808 -10.54 -8.37 63.46
N ASP A 809 -10.56 -7.91 64.71
CA ASP A 809 -9.51 -8.20 65.69
C ASP A 809 -9.33 -9.70 65.86
N GLY A 810 -8.09 -10.17 65.80
CA GLY A 810 -7.78 -11.59 65.96
C GLY A 810 -6.57 -12.04 65.16
N VAL A 811 -6.33 -13.35 65.19
CA VAL A 811 -5.24 -13.98 64.44
C VAL A 811 -5.68 -14.18 62.99
N TRP A 812 -4.84 -13.73 62.07
CA TRP A 812 -4.99 -13.89 60.63
C TRP A 812 -3.78 -14.64 60.07
N TYR A 813 -4.04 -15.37 58.99
CA TYR A 813 -3.08 -16.13 58.22
C TYR A 813 -3.02 -15.54 56.81
N LEU A 814 -1.81 -15.28 56.35
CA LEU A 814 -1.49 -14.66 55.07
C LEU A 814 -0.63 -15.61 54.25
N ARG A 815 -0.98 -15.76 52.97
CA ARG A 815 -0.10 -16.39 51.98
C ARG A 815 -0.19 -15.64 50.67
N ALA A 816 0.87 -15.70 49.88
CA ALA A 816 0.90 -15.11 48.54
C ALA A 816 1.54 -16.07 47.55
N ARG A 817 1.20 -15.92 46.29
CA ARG A 817 1.86 -16.57 45.15
C ARG A 817 1.93 -15.64 43.96
N SER A 818 2.88 -15.90 43.08
CA SER A 818 3.05 -15.19 41.82
C SER A 818 2.27 -15.93 40.73
N GLU A 819 1.63 -15.21 39.83
CA GLU A 819 1.07 -15.77 38.59
C GLU A 819 1.96 -15.35 37.42
N TYR A 820 2.15 -16.25 36.47
CA TYR A 820 2.93 -16.04 35.25
C TYR A 820 2.30 -16.81 34.08
N ALA A 821 2.81 -16.63 32.86
CA ALA A 821 2.18 -17.19 31.68
C ALA A 821 2.09 -18.73 31.68
N GLY A 822 3.02 -19.42 32.36
CA GLY A 822 3.07 -20.87 32.48
C GLY A 822 2.28 -21.46 33.66
N GLY A 823 1.67 -20.61 34.51
CA GLY A 823 0.88 -21.07 35.66
C GLY A 823 1.02 -20.17 36.88
N GLU A 824 0.98 -20.78 38.06
CA GLU A 824 1.06 -20.10 39.35
C GLU A 824 2.20 -20.74 40.14
N THR A 825 2.97 -19.95 40.87
CA THR A 825 3.93 -20.52 41.81
C THR A 825 3.20 -21.20 42.96
N GLU A 826 3.91 -22.05 43.70
CA GLU A 826 3.44 -22.50 45.00
C GLU A 826 3.18 -21.31 45.92
N TYR A 827 2.25 -21.46 46.86
CA TYR A 827 2.08 -20.44 47.89
C TYR A 827 3.33 -20.36 48.76
N CYS A 828 3.68 -19.14 49.13
CA CYS A 828 4.69 -18.91 50.15
C CYS A 828 4.26 -19.50 51.49
N ASN A 829 5.21 -19.65 52.40
CA ASN A 829 4.93 -20.11 53.75
C ASN A 829 3.88 -19.20 54.40
N THR A 830 2.84 -19.81 54.96
CA THR A 830 1.77 -19.07 55.65
C THR A 830 2.34 -18.25 56.80
N ILE A 831 2.10 -16.95 56.76
CA ILE A 831 2.43 -16.00 57.81
C ILE A 831 1.24 -15.87 58.75
N SER A 832 1.45 -16.11 60.05
CA SER A 832 0.45 -15.82 61.09
C SER A 832 0.76 -14.48 61.76
N PHE A 833 -0.25 -13.65 62.00
CA PHE A 833 -0.10 -12.38 62.72
C PHE A 833 -1.40 -12.03 63.46
N THR A 834 -1.32 -11.20 64.50
CA THR A 834 -2.50 -10.67 65.19
C THR A 834 -2.85 -9.31 64.62
N TYR A 835 -4.03 -9.18 64.03
CA TYR A 835 -4.58 -7.89 63.60
C TYR A 835 -5.40 -7.27 64.73
N LYS A 836 -5.26 -5.96 64.93
CA LYS A 836 -6.15 -5.17 65.77
C LYS A 836 -6.64 -3.95 65.01
N HIS A 837 -7.95 -3.82 64.90
CA HIS A 837 -8.68 -2.69 64.35
C HIS A 837 -8.71 -1.48 65.30
N THR A 838 -7.68 -1.35 66.14
CA THR A 838 -7.47 -0.21 67.03
C THR A 838 -6.16 0.43 66.63
N SER A 839 -6.19 1.69 66.22
CA SER A 839 -4.99 2.52 66.19
C SER A 839 -4.52 2.66 67.63
N GLY A 840 -3.53 1.87 68.06
CA GLY A 840 -2.86 2.03 69.34
C GLY A 840 -2.09 3.35 69.41
N ILE A 841 -2.80 4.46 69.59
CA ILE A 841 -2.35 5.59 70.38
C ILE A 841 -3.49 5.92 71.35
N ASP A 842 -3.27 5.56 72.60
CA ASP A 842 -4.00 6.01 73.77
C ASP A 842 -4.06 7.55 73.79
N LEU A 843 -5.19 8.13 73.41
CA LEU A 843 -5.43 9.58 73.44
C LEU A 843 -5.67 10.13 74.86
N THR A 844 -5.43 9.34 75.92
CA THR A 844 -5.68 9.78 77.30
C THR A 844 -4.48 9.72 78.26
N ARG A 845 -3.26 9.49 77.79
CA ARG A 845 -2.06 9.74 78.60
C ARG A 845 -1.64 11.22 78.60
N ARG A 846 -2.02 11.93 79.66
CA ARG A 846 -1.63 13.32 79.97
C ARG A 846 -0.25 13.40 80.67
N GLU A 847 0.85 13.17 79.97
CA GLU A 847 2.20 13.33 80.57
C GLU A 847 3.25 14.06 79.68
N GLY A 848 2.85 14.64 78.54
CA GLY A 848 3.75 15.39 77.63
C GLY A 848 3.63 16.92 77.71
N ARG A 849 4.62 17.67 77.20
CA ARG A 849 4.63 19.16 77.23
C ARG A 849 3.80 19.80 76.11
N CYS A 850 3.50 19.03 75.08
CA CYS A 850 2.63 19.39 73.96
C CYS A 850 1.74 18.19 73.58
N GLN A 851 0.65 18.46 72.85
CA GLN A 851 -0.29 17.45 72.36
C GLN A 851 -0.58 17.68 70.87
N VAL A 852 -0.76 16.60 70.11
CA VAL A 852 -1.05 16.67 68.67
C VAL A 852 -2.51 16.30 68.41
N ILE A 853 -3.22 17.17 67.71
CA ILE A 853 -4.52 16.89 67.10
C ILE A 853 -4.25 16.44 65.66
N SER A 854 -4.75 15.26 65.31
CA SER A 854 -4.56 14.64 63.98
C SER A 854 -5.83 14.74 63.11
N GLY A 855 -5.69 14.59 61.79
CA GLY A 855 -6.79 14.66 60.81
C GLY A 855 -7.14 16.08 60.33
N ASN A 856 -8.39 16.28 59.90
CA ASN A 856 -8.89 17.56 59.39
C ASN A 856 -8.93 18.60 60.52
N GLY A 857 -8.06 19.62 60.46
CA GLY A 857 -7.84 20.60 61.54
C GLY A 857 -6.65 20.27 62.44
N ALA A 858 -5.67 19.51 61.92
CA ALA A 858 -4.46 19.14 62.62
C ALA A 858 -3.75 20.33 63.27
N ALA A 859 -3.32 20.17 64.52
CA ALA A 859 -2.65 21.22 65.27
C ALA A 859 -1.78 20.65 66.39
N LEU A 860 -0.71 21.35 66.74
CA LEU A 860 0.03 21.14 67.98
C LEU A 860 -0.53 22.08 69.05
N VAL A 861 -0.91 21.55 70.21
CA VAL A 861 -1.41 22.29 71.36
C VAL A 861 -0.33 22.31 72.44
N VAL A 862 -0.04 23.50 72.97
CA VAL A 862 0.96 23.66 74.03
C VAL A 862 0.35 23.25 75.37
N GLY A 863 0.99 22.33 76.07
CA GLY A 863 0.47 21.71 77.31
C GLY A 863 0.85 22.44 78.60
N ARG A 864 1.76 23.43 78.56
CA ARG A 864 2.11 24.33 79.68
C ARG A 864 2.74 25.62 79.15
N GLN A 865 2.59 26.74 79.87
CA GLN A 865 3.18 28.02 79.46
C GLN A 865 4.71 27.91 79.27
N ALA A 866 5.23 28.48 78.18
CA ALA A 866 6.64 28.44 77.81
C ALA A 866 7.15 29.80 77.35
N GLN A 867 8.42 30.12 77.63
CA GLN A 867 9.04 31.35 77.13
C GLN A 867 9.36 31.25 75.64
N HIS A 868 9.68 30.05 75.16
CA HIS A 868 10.03 29.80 73.77
C HIS A 868 9.67 28.37 73.34
N ILE A 869 9.06 28.23 72.15
CA ILE A 869 8.79 26.96 71.50
C ILE A 869 9.20 26.99 70.02
N ALA A 870 9.94 25.96 69.59
CA ALA A 870 10.29 25.69 68.20
C ALA A 870 9.79 24.30 67.79
N VAL A 871 9.30 24.15 66.57
CA VAL A 871 8.73 22.91 66.03
C VAL A 871 9.26 22.67 64.62
N ASP A 872 10.02 21.61 64.43
CA ASP A 872 10.40 21.12 63.11
C ASP A 872 9.50 19.96 62.69
N VAL A 873 8.95 20.01 61.49
CA VAL A 873 8.10 18.96 60.93
C VAL A 873 8.89 18.19 59.89
N ALA A 874 9.19 16.93 60.18
CA ALA A 874 9.86 16.03 59.24
C ALA A 874 8.87 15.06 58.59
N ASN A 875 9.01 14.83 57.28
CA ASN A 875 8.32 13.73 56.61
C ASN A 875 8.99 12.37 56.93
N LEU A 876 8.44 11.26 56.42
CA LEU A 876 8.97 9.91 56.69
C LEU A 876 10.40 9.66 56.16
N SER A 877 10.88 10.43 55.19
CA SER A 877 12.27 10.35 54.71
C SER A 877 13.25 11.18 55.57
N GLY A 878 12.76 11.84 56.62
CA GLY A 878 13.56 12.65 57.54
C GLY A 878 13.84 14.08 57.05
N GLN A 879 13.27 14.50 55.92
CA GLN A 879 13.38 15.88 55.45
C GLN A 879 12.44 16.80 56.23
N ILE A 880 12.96 17.95 56.67
CA ILE A 880 12.16 19.00 57.32
C ILE A 880 11.34 19.74 56.26
N VAL A 881 10.02 19.61 56.35
CA VAL A 881 9.06 20.16 55.39
C VAL A 881 8.36 21.42 55.89
N ALA A 882 8.41 21.69 57.20
CA ALA A 882 7.94 22.94 57.79
C ALA A 882 8.61 23.19 59.14
N GLN A 883 8.73 24.46 59.54
CA GLN A 883 9.25 24.87 60.84
C GLN A 883 8.41 26.01 61.41
N PHE A 884 8.20 26.01 62.72
CA PHE A 884 7.43 27.02 63.45
C PHE A 884 8.16 27.42 64.72
N GLU A 885 8.19 28.71 65.04
CA GLU A 885 8.85 29.23 66.24
C GLU A 885 8.01 30.35 66.85
N ARG A 886 7.85 30.34 68.18
CA ARG A 886 7.06 31.33 68.93
C ARG A 886 7.64 31.59 70.31
N GLU A 887 7.55 32.83 70.76
CA GLU A 887 7.91 33.24 72.12
C GLU A 887 6.66 33.52 72.97
N ASN A 888 6.81 33.39 74.29
CA ASN A 888 5.81 33.70 75.32
C ASN A 888 4.45 33.04 75.07
N VAL A 889 4.45 31.72 74.87
CA VAL A 889 3.27 30.94 74.49
C VAL A 889 2.53 30.43 75.72
N ALA A 890 1.21 30.64 75.76
CA ALA A 890 0.37 30.23 76.88
C ALA A 890 -0.01 28.74 76.80
N GLU A 891 -0.35 28.15 77.96
CA GLU A 891 -0.96 26.82 77.98
C GLU A 891 -2.29 26.83 77.21
N GLY A 892 -2.45 25.87 76.30
CA GLY A 892 -3.63 25.73 75.44
C GLY A 892 -3.50 26.39 74.06
N ASP A 893 -2.45 27.18 73.82
CA ASP A 893 -2.23 27.81 72.50
C ASP A 893 -2.02 26.76 71.40
N ARG A 894 -2.55 27.07 70.22
CA ARG A 894 -2.54 26.17 69.06
C ARG A 894 -1.61 26.66 67.96
N ILE A 895 -0.78 25.74 67.47
CA ILE A 895 -0.01 25.88 66.24
C ILE A 895 -0.70 25.03 65.18
N ALA A 896 -1.30 25.68 64.18
CA ALA A 896 -2.03 25.00 63.13
C ALA A 896 -1.08 24.26 62.18
N LEU A 897 -1.38 22.99 61.93
CA LEU A 897 -0.62 22.07 61.06
C LEU A 897 -1.50 21.52 59.93
N ASP A 898 -2.70 22.08 59.80
CA ASP A 898 -3.77 21.70 58.90
C ASP A 898 -3.54 22.20 57.47
N LEU A 899 -2.32 22.56 57.08
CA LEU A 899 -1.94 22.88 55.69
C LEU A 899 -0.92 21.88 55.11
N LEU A 900 -0.21 21.11 55.93
CA LEU A 900 0.82 20.13 55.52
C LEU A 900 0.22 18.95 54.75
N PRO A 901 0.54 18.56 53.50
CA PRO A 901 -0.17 17.50 52.75
C PRO A 901 -0.58 16.23 53.54
N ARG A 902 -1.61 15.49 53.10
CA ARG A 902 -2.02 14.24 53.80
C ARG A 902 -0.83 13.28 53.91
N GLY A 903 -0.59 12.76 55.10
CA GLY A 903 0.61 11.95 55.36
C GLY A 903 0.99 11.83 56.83
N VAL A 904 2.07 11.09 57.09
CA VAL A 904 2.63 10.88 58.44
C VAL A 904 3.89 11.73 58.61
N TYR A 905 3.95 12.46 59.71
CA TYR A 905 5.04 13.38 60.03
C TYR A 905 5.57 13.15 61.44
N ALA A 906 6.87 13.41 61.63
CA ALA A 906 7.49 13.53 62.95
C ALA A 906 7.64 15.02 63.31
N LEU A 907 7.02 15.43 64.41
CA LEU A 907 7.13 16.77 64.98
C LEU A 907 8.23 16.76 66.03
N ILE A 908 9.30 17.47 65.76
CA ILE A 908 10.40 17.68 66.69
C ILE A 908 10.15 19.01 67.40
N VAL A 909 9.72 18.95 68.66
CA VAL A 909 9.31 20.12 69.44
C VAL A 909 10.38 20.45 70.48
N THR A 910 10.87 21.68 70.50
CA THR A 910 11.82 22.19 71.49
C THR A 910 11.17 23.29 72.30
N ILE A 911 11.05 23.11 73.62
CA ILE A 911 10.40 24.06 74.54
C ILE A 911 11.39 24.44 75.61
N ASP A 912 11.70 25.74 75.72
CA ASP A 912 12.64 26.30 76.70
C ASP A 912 13.96 25.48 76.80
N GLY A 913 14.49 25.08 75.63
CA GLY A 913 15.75 24.33 75.50
C GLY A 913 15.65 22.81 75.68
N GLN A 914 14.45 22.24 75.82
CA GLN A 914 14.25 20.80 75.97
C GLN A 914 13.43 20.21 74.83
N ARG A 915 13.90 19.08 74.28
CA ARG A 915 13.36 18.47 73.06
C ARG A 915 12.45 17.28 73.33
N GLU A 916 11.34 17.20 72.61
CA GLU A 916 10.38 16.10 72.57
C GLU A 916 10.04 15.79 71.09
N ILE A 917 9.72 14.53 70.77
CA ILE A 917 9.35 14.13 69.41
C ILE A 917 7.96 13.50 69.44
N LEU A 918 7.05 14.02 68.63
CA LEU A 918 5.65 13.63 68.55
C LEU A 918 5.30 13.18 67.13
N LYS A 919 4.31 12.31 66.97
CA LYS A 919 3.84 11.83 65.67
C LYS A 919 2.56 12.58 65.27
N LEU A 920 2.50 13.06 64.03
CA LEU A 920 1.30 13.61 63.40
C LEU A 920 0.88 12.71 62.23
N ILE A 921 -0.42 12.44 62.14
CA ILE A 921 -1.05 11.84 60.95
C ILE A 921 -2.09 12.86 60.47
N ARG A 922 -1.89 13.48 59.28
CA ARG A 922 -2.84 14.44 58.70
C ARG A 922 -3.72 13.79 57.64
#